data_AF-A0A1C4V6Q7-F1
#
_entry.id   AF-A0A1C4V6Q7-F1
#
_cell.length_a   1.000
_cell.length_b   1.000
_cell.length_c   1.000
_cell.angle_alpha   90.00
_cell.angle_beta   90.00
_cell.angle_gamma   90.00
#
_symmetry.space_group_name_H-M   'P 1'
#
loop_
_entity.id
_entity.type
_entity.pdbx_description
1 polymer ?
#
loop_
_entity_poly.entity_id
_entity_poly.type
_entity_poly.pdbx_seq_one_letter_code
_entity_poly.pdbx_strand_id
1 'polypeptide(L)'
;MDERYDNYCAADRLFYDSLGSAVAQPAFAAAERDLPAGWRREPLDDWLIHAPEGGSLPQQGWKIHVSATLDNAERVLDAVWDYCVPRGLSFKFLRGPRTLLLRNSKYASRSASGKFVTIYPHDTAELELACKELDALLAGEAGPYILSDLRYGAGPVHVRYGGFARRYCLSPDGQVVPAIADAAGTLVPDRRDPVFHLPEWVTLPDFLAPHLAARNATSTTEVPYKIEKVIHFSNGGGLYVGRDLRTDVQVVLKEARPHAGLDADGVDAVARLAREAAALRRLADLPQVPAVHDEFAIGDHRFLALEFVEGRSLNKVVVEKYPLIDADATDADRAEYARWARDVLAQVEAIVAAIHERGLVYGDLHLFNIMVRPDDRVALVDFEVAAPIEGHRRPGLRNQGFAAPNDRTGTAVDRYALACLRLALFLPLTQLVRLAPDKAAQLADVVAESFPVPRAWLAEAVAEITGAGRRENAGGDGDTVTSRAQAGGDDAFDATGDWPGTRRRITTAILASATPHRDDRLFPGDIEQFRSGGLNLAHGAAGVLHALAVSGAGRFPEHEQWLARRATAPASGTRIGFYDGLHGVAYALEHLGRRTDALDVLDVCLRQPWTELDLSLANGLSGIALNLAELAGRTGETALRDAADEITAAVLDRLADDPGPDISGGRHPYAGLLRGRTGAALLLVRMHELTGDPALLEHAATALRQDLRRCVVRPNGALEVNEGWRTMPYLGQGGVGIGLVLDQYLRHRADERFAEASAGARRAARSPFYAQSGLFAGRAGIIAYLATLGEPDSRRELDTQLRRLGWHALPYGGGTAFPGEQLLRLSMDLGTGAAGVLLALACARHDEPATLPFLAPLAGAPELPRSPGGDHDPPTDGRR
;
A
#
# COMPACT_ATOMS: atom_id res chain seq x y z
N MET A 1 -4.67 -7.41 -0.93
CA MET A 1 -4.34 -6.19 -1.69
C MET A 1 -4.67 -5.02 -0.79
N ASP A 2 -3.79 -4.02 -0.69
CA ASP A 2 -4.07 -2.83 0.09
C ASP A 2 -4.93 -1.87 -0.74
N GLU A 3 -6.20 -1.75 -0.36
CA GLU A 3 -7.22 -0.98 -1.10
C GLU A 3 -6.91 0.52 -1.19
N ARG A 4 -5.98 1.03 -0.36
CA ARG A 4 -5.57 2.44 -0.40
C ARG A 4 -4.97 2.81 -1.76
N TYR A 5 -4.29 1.88 -2.43
CA TYR A 5 -3.54 2.14 -3.66
C TYR A 5 -4.43 2.55 -4.84
N ASP A 6 -5.67 2.09 -4.90
CA ASP A 6 -6.58 2.39 -6.01
C ASP A 6 -6.88 3.90 -6.12
N ASN A 7 -6.97 4.59 -4.99
CA ASN A 7 -7.18 6.05 -4.97
C ASN A 7 -6.01 6.80 -5.59
N TYR A 8 -4.77 6.37 -5.31
CA TYR A 8 -3.56 7.00 -5.84
C TYR A 8 -3.26 6.61 -7.30
N CYS A 9 -3.86 5.52 -7.77
CA CYS A 9 -3.84 5.12 -9.17
C CYS A 9 -4.74 6.00 -10.06
N ALA A 10 -5.71 6.71 -9.49
CA ALA A 10 -6.66 7.50 -10.27
C ALA A 10 -6.04 8.80 -10.81
N ALA A 11 -5.04 9.36 -10.13
CA ALA A 11 -4.49 10.67 -10.46
C ALA A 11 -3.53 10.65 -11.66
N ASP A 12 -2.70 9.61 -11.80
CA ASP A 12 -1.72 9.46 -12.88
C ASP A 12 -1.72 8.03 -13.45
N ARG A 13 -1.42 7.90 -14.74
CA ARG A 13 -1.45 6.62 -15.47
C ARG A 13 -0.23 5.74 -15.17
N LEU A 14 0.90 6.34 -14.85
CA LEU A 14 2.19 5.67 -14.69
C LEU A 14 2.72 5.74 -13.25
N PHE A 15 2.40 6.78 -12.48
CA PHE A 15 2.85 6.97 -11.10
C PHE A 15 1.70 6.95 -10.10
N TYR A 16 2.01 6.67 -8.82
CA TYR A 16 1.08 6.96 -7.73
C TYR A 16 1.02 8.46 -7.50
N ASP A 17 -0.18 9.04 -7.47
CA ASP A 17 -0.34 10.45 -7.16
C ASP A 17 -1.62 10.77 -6.37
N SER A 18 -1.60 11.86 -5.62
CA SER A 18 -2.77 12.39 -4.93
C SER A 18 -3.52 13.38 -5.82
N LEU A 19 -4.84 13.38 -5.71
CA LEU A 19 -5.70 14.21 -6.57
C LEU A 19 -5.61 15.69 -6.23
N GLY A 20 -5.33 16.01 -4.96
CA GLY A 20 -5.07 17.38 -4.52
C GLY A 20 -3.80 17.99 -5.11
N SER A 21 -2.90 17.17 -5.68
CA SER A 21 -1.60 17.63 -6.19
C SER A 21 -1.39 17.52 -7.70
N ALA A 22 -2.22 16.75 -8.42
CA ALA A 22 -1.80 16.25 -9.74
C ALA A 22 -2.47 16.90 -10.97
N VAL A 23 -3.67 17.49 -10.88
CA VAL A 23 -4.37 17.99 -12.09
C VAL A 23 -5.32 19.13 -11.72
N ALA A 24 -5.41 20.17 -12.56
CA ALA A 24 -6.51 21.13 -12.51
C ALA A 24 -7.84 20.37 -12.73
N GLN A 25 -8.64 20.24 -11.68
CA GLN A 25 -9.94 19.56 -11.74
C GLN A 25 -11.07 20.59 -11.75
N PRO A 26 -12.21 20.26 -12.36
CA PRO A 26 -13.42 21.05 -12.19
C PRO A 26 -13.73 21.20 -10.70
N ALA A 27 -13.79 22.43 -10.23
CA ALA A 27 -14.22 22.75 -8.89
C ALA A 27 -15.74 22.97 -8.89
N PHE A 28 -16.38 22.87 -7.72
CA PHE A 28 -17.75 23.35 -7.58
C PHE A 28 -17.79 24.86 -7.75
N ALA A 29 -18.90 25.42 -8.24
CA ALA A 29 -19.02 26.87 -8.44
C ALA A 29 -18.75 27.66 -7.15
N ALA A 30 -19.17 27.11 -6.00
CA ALA A 30 -18.91 27.70 -4.68
C ALA A 30 -17.42 27.80 -4.31
N ALA A 31 -16.53 26.99 -4.92
CA ALA A 31 -15.09 27.08 -4.70
C ALA A 31 -14.47 28.35 -5.28
N GLU A 32 -15.08 28.91 -6.32
CA GLU A 32 -14.59 30.07 -7.07
C GLU A 32 -15.31 31.37 -6.68
N ARG A 33 -16.34 31.31 -5.83
CA ARG A 33 -17.09 32.48 -5.34
C ARG A 33 -16.18 33.49 -4.63
N ASP A 34 -16.47 34.77 -4.84
CA ASP A 34 -15.86 35.87 -4.10
C ASP A 34 -16.24 35.78 -2.61
N LEU A 35 -15.26 36.02 -1.74
CA LEU A 35 -15.48 36.01 -0.30
C LEU A 35 -16.08 37.35 0.16
N PRO A 36 -17.06 37.33 1.07
CA PRO A 36 -17.50 38.55 1.75
C PRO A 36 -16.36 39.19 2.53
N ALA A 37 -16.47 40.50 2.79
CA ALA A 37 -15.52 41.20 3.64
C ALA A 37 -15.42 40.53 5.03
N GLY A 38 -14.20 40.33 5.52
CA GLY A 38 -13.94 39.67 6.81
C GLY A 38 -14.04 38.15 6.77
N TRP A 39 -13.96 37.50 5.61
CA TRP A 39 -13.85 36.05 5.46
C TRP A 39 -12.52 35.65 4.83
N ARG A 40 -11.99 34.50 5.26
CA ARG A 40 -10.81 33.87 4.65
C ARG A 40 -11.14 32.49 4.08
N ARG A 41 -10.44 32.13 3.00
CA ARG A 41 -10.44 30.80 2.38
C ARG A 41 -9.06 30.19 2.51
N GLU A 42 -9.00 28.94 2.98
CA GLU A 42 -7.76 28.18 3.10
C GLU A 42 -7.90 26.80 2.45
N PRO A 43 -7.04 26.46 1.48
CA PRO A 43 -6.96 25.10 0.95
C PRO A 43 -6.30 24.14 1.95
N LEU A 44 -6.98 23.05 2.32
CA LEU A 44 -6.41 21.98 3.14
C LEU A 44 -6.71 20.60 2.54
N ASP A 45 -5.69 19.89 2.06
CA ASP A 45 -5.82 18.61 1.34
C ASP A 45 -6.85 18.71 0.20
N ASP A 46 -7.92 17.91 0.25
CA ASP A 46 -9.02 17.94 -0.73
C ASP A 46 -10.16 18.94 -0.35
N TRP A 47 -10.00 19.66 0.76
CA TRP A 47 -10.99 20.57 1.33
C TRP A 47 -10.67 22.04 1.02
N LEU A 48 -11.71 22.87 1.02
CA LEU A 48 -11.63 24.32 1.16
C LEU A 48 -12.31 24.73 2.46
N ILE A 49 -11.54 25.40 3.33
CA ILE A 49 -12.01 25.91 4.60
C ILE A 49 -12.42 27.37 4.43
N HIS A 50 -13.60 27.72 4.92
CA HIS A 50 -14.15 29.06 4.95
C HIS A 50 -14.44 29.44 6.40
N ALA A 51 -13.88 30.55 6.86
CA ALA A 51 -14.07 31.04 8.22
C ALA A 51 -14.04 32.58 8.28
N PRO A 52 -14.77 33.20 9.21
CA PRO A 52 -14.61 34.62 9.52
C PRO A 52 -13.19 34.95 10.00
N GLU A 53 -12.68 36.11 9.62
CA GLU A 53 -11.43 36.66 10.14
C GLU A 53 -11.57 36.99 11.63
N GLY A 54 -10.58 36.60 12.44
CA GLY A 54 -10.59 36.85 13.89
C GLY A 54 -11.54 35.96 14.70
N GLY A 55 -12.33 35.07 14.08
CA GLY A 55 -13.17 34.11 14.80
C GLY A 55 -12.34 33.05 15.56
N SER A 56 -12.72 32.76 16.80
CA SER A 56 -12.15 31.64 17.57
C SER A 56 -13.14 30.49 17.66
N LEU A 57 -12.75 29.35 17.09
CA LEU A 57 -13.46 28.09 17.26
C LEU A 57 -12.92 27.34 18.49
N PRO A 58 -13.75 26.58 19.21
CA PRO A 58 -13.24 25.68 20.25
C PRO A 58 -12.31 24.63 19.63
N GLN A 59 -11.41 24.04 20.43
CA GLN A 59 -10.49 23.01 19.93
C GLN A 59 -11.20 21.69 19.56
N GLN A 60 -12.40 21.46 20.10
CA GLN A 60 -13.26 20.30 19.86
C GLN A 60 -14.72 20.66 20.16
N GLY A 61 -15.66 19.89 19.62
CA GLY A 61 -17.09 20.11 19.84
C GLY A 61 -17.95 19.25 18.92
N TRP A 62 -19.24 19.56 18.88
CA TRP A 62 -20.17 19.00 17.91
C TRP A 62 -19.96 19.66 16.54
N LYS A 63 -19.96 18.83 15.48
CA LYS A 63 -19.89 19.26 14.09
C LYS A 63 -21.10 18.74 13.36
N ILE A 64 -21.53 19.50 12.36
CA ILE A 64 -22.58 19.10 11.43
C ILE A 64 -21.90 18.65 10.14
N HIS A 65 -22.24 17.47 9.65
CA HIS A 65 -21.85 17.00 8.33
C HIS A 65 -23.07 16.91 7.43
N VAL A 66 -22.96 17.49 6.24
CA VAL A 66 -23.98 17.38 5.19
C VAL A 66 -23.46 16.45 4.11
N SER A 67 -24.32 15.52 3.70
CA SER A 67 -24.05 14.58 2.60
C SER A 67 -24.74 15.02 1.31
N ALA A 68 -24.25 14.53 0.17
CA ALA A 68 -24.85 14.78 -1.14
C ALA A 68 -24.50 13.65 -2.12
N THR A 69 -25.34 13.48 -3.13
CA THR A 69 -25.04 12.73 -4.36
C THR A 69 -24.29 13.62 -5.35
N LEU A 70 -23.73 13.04 -6.42
CA LEU A 70 -23.10 13.83 -7.48
C LEU A 70 -24.10 14.76 -8.18
N ASP A 71 -25.36 14.33 -8.32
CA ASP A 71 -26.39 15.06 -9.06
C ASP A 71 -26.93 16.28 -8.31
N ASN A 72 -26.86 16.29 -6.98
CA ASN A 72 -27.35 17.39 -6.15
C ASN A 72 -26.25 18.18 -5.41
N ALA A 73 -24.98 17.80 -5.54
CA ALA A 73 -23.88 18.40 -4.79
C ALA A 73 -23.82 19.93 -4.91
N GLU A 74 -23.94 20.49 -6.12
CA GLU A 74 -23.93 21.95 -6.33
C GLU A 74 -25.07 22.64 -5.58
N ARG A 75 -26.30 22.13 -5.74
CA ARG A 75 -27.49 22.71 -5.09
C ARG A 75 -27.41 22.64 -3.57
N VAL A 76 -26.95 21.51 -3.03
CA VAL A 76 -26.76 21.32 -1.58
C VAL A 76 -25.68 22.27 -1.07
N LEU A 77 -24.57 22.42 -1.78
CA LEU A 77 -23.48 23.30 -1.38
C LEU A 77 -23.88 24.77 -1.42
N ASP A 78 -24.61 25.19 -2.44
CA ASP A 78 -25.13 26.55 -2.55
C ASP A 78 -26.06 26.88 -1.38
N ALA A 79 -27.00 25.98 -1.05
CA ALA A 79 -27.90 26.15 0.10
C ALA A 79 -27.13 26.24 1.43
N VAL A 80 -26.11 25.39 1.64
CA VAL A 80 -25.29 25.43 2.86
C VAL A 80 -24.43 26.69 2.91
N TRP A 81 -23.87 27.13 1.78
CA TRP A 81 -23.11 28.37 1.70
C TRP A 81 -23.97 29.57 2.09
N ASP A 82 -25.14 29.70 1.46
CA ASP A 82 -26.09 30.80 1.70
C ASP A 82 -26.67 30.77 3.11
N TYR A 83 -26.65 29.59 3.77
CA TYR A 83 -26.98 29.44 5.17
C TYR A 83 -25.86 29.91 6.11
N CYS A 84 -24.64 29.40 5.91
CA CYS A 84 -23.51 29.58 6.82
C CYS A 84 -22.93 31.00 6.77
N VAL A 85 -22.79 31.58 5.59
CA VAL A 85 -22.09 32.86 5.40
C VAL A 85 -22.78 34.02 6.14
N PRO A 86 -24.10 34.25 6.00
CA PRO A 86 -24.79 35.32 6.74
C PRO A 86 -24.80 35.14 8.26
N ARG A 87 -24.59 33.90 8.73
CA ARG A 87 -24.59 33.53 10.15
C ARG A 87 -23.20 33.49 10.78
N GLY A 88 -22.13 33.71 10.00
CA GLY A 88 -20.76 33.65 10.52
C GLY A 88 -20.28 32.24 10.90
N LEU A 89 -20.96 31.20 10.44
CA LEU A 89 -20.60 29.81 10.76
C LEU A 89 -19.39 29.38 9.94
N SER A 90 -18.32 28.93 10.60
CA SER A 90 -17.19 28.34 9.87
C SER A 90 -17.59 27.01 9.25
N PHE A 91 -17.12 26.73 8.03
CA PHE A 91 -17.43 25.48 7.33
C PHE A 91 -16.32 25.11 6.35
N LYS A 92 -16.31 23.85 5.92
CA LYS A 92 -15.45 23.37 4.84
C LYS A 92 -16.20 22.41 3.94
N PHE A 93 -15.82 22.35 2.67
CA PHE A 93 -16.40 21.41 1.70
C PHE A 93 -15.33 20.80 0.78
N LEU A 94 -15.66 19.68 0.14
CA LEU A 94 -14.81 19.03 -0.86
C LEU A 94 -14.73 19.88 -2.12
N ARG A 95 -13.52 20.07 -2.68
CA ARG A 95 -13.27 21.03 -3.78
C ARG A 95 -14.08 20.86 -5.05
N GLY A 96 -14.40 19.62 -5.44
CA GLY A 96 -15.04 19.36 -6.72
C GLY A 96 -15.69 17.98 -6.83
N PRO A 97 -16.46 17.72 -7.90
CA PRO A 97 -17.26 16.51 -8.09
C PRO A 97 -16.43 15.22 -8.05
N ARG A 98 -15.22 15.25 -8.63
CA ARG A 98 -14.33 14.08 -8.68
C ARG A 98 -13.85 13.66 -7.28
N THR A 99 -13.56 14.62 -6.41
CA THR A 99 -13.23 14.36 -5.00
C THR A 99 -14.41 13.75 -4.26
N LEU A 100 -15.61 14.27 -4.49
CA LEU A 100 -16.84 13.72 -3.90
C LEU A 100 -17.08 12.27 -4.34
N LEU A 101 -16.94 11.98 -5.64
CA LEU A 101 -17.03 10.62 -6.18
C LEU A 101 -16.06 9.67 -5.45
N LEU A 102 -14.79 10.04 -5.34
CA LEU A 102 -13.77 9.15 -4.79
C LEU A 102 -13.91 8.96 -3.27
N ARG A 103 -14.31 10.01 -2.54
CA ARG A 103 -14.68 9.92 -1.11
C ARG A 103 -15.91 9.06 -0.87
N ASN A 104 -16.70 8.77 -1.91
CA ASN A 104 -17.90 7.95 -1.83
C ASN A 104 -17.82 6.66 -2.68
N SER A 105 -16.66 6.34 -3.25
CA SER A 105 -16.45 5.14 -4.07
C SER A 105 -16.58 3.85 -3.27
N LYS A 106 -16.69 2.68 -3.92
CA LYS A 106 -16.82 1.36 -3.26
C LYS A 106 -15.76 1.10 -2.17
N TYR A 107 -14.50 1.47 -2.42
CA TYR A 107 -13.38 1.25 -1.48
C TYR A 107 -12.96 2.53 -0.73
N ALA A 108 -13.80 3.56 -0.76
CA ALA A 108 -13.58 4.75 0.05
C ALA A 108 -13.60 4.40 1.55
N SER A 109 -12.88 5.20 2.35
CA SER A 109 -12.94 5.08 3.81
C SER A 109 -14.38 5.19 4.30
N ARG A 110 -14.88 4.12 4.92
CA ARG A 110 -16.24 4.05 5.48
C ARG A 110 -16.51 5.13 6.53
N SER A 111 -15.48 5.58 7.23
CA SER A 111 -15.54 6.62 8.25
C SER A 111 -15.60 8.06 7.70
N ALA A 112 -15.14 8.24 6.46
CA ALA A 112 -15.12 9.53 5.78
C ALA A 112 -16.19 9.64 4.68
N SER A 113 -16.75 8.51 4.23
CA SER A 113 -17.74 8.49 3.15
C SER A 113 -18.99 9.30 3.49
N GLY A 114 -19.48 10.00 2.46
CA GLY A 114 -20.68 10.83 2.54
C GLY A 114 -20.45 12.22 3.13
N LYS A 115 -19.30 12.49 3.78
CA LYS A 115 -18.99 13.82 4.30
C LYS A 115 -18.63 14.75 3.14
N PHE A 116 -19.59 15.57 2.73
CA PHE A 116 -19.41 16.53 1.66
C PHE A 116 -19.12 17.94 2.19
N VAL A 117 -19.93 18.42 3.14
CA VAL A 117 -19.71 19.69 3.86
C VAL A 117 -19.59 19.40 5.36
N THR A 118 -18.71 20.12 6.05
CA THR A 118 -18.60 20.11 7.52
C THR A 118 -18.77 21.53 8.03
N ILE A 119 -19.71 21.75 8.94
CA ILE A 119 -20.03 23.03 9.57
C ILE A 119 -19.63 22.94 11.05
N TYR A 120 -19.08 24.03 11.60
CA TYR A 120 -18.55 24.11 12.95
C TYR A 120 -19.35 25.09 13.81
N PRO A 121 -20.41 24.62 14.51
CA PRO A 121 -21.06 25.41 15.54
C PRO A 121 -20.12 25.71 16.71
N HIS A 122 -20.33 26.85 17.37
CA HIS A 122 -19.58 27.29 18.56
C HIS A 122 -20.06 26.59 19.83
N ASP A 123 -21.36 26.31 19.93
CA ASP A 123 -21.99 25.69 21.09
C ASP A 123 -23.20 24.81 20.73
N THR A 124 -23.82 24.21 21.75
CA THR A 124 -24.97 23.31 21.58
C THR A 124 -26.24 24.03 21.09
N ALA A 125 -26.43 25.31 21.41
CA ALA A 125 -27.62 26.06 20.99
C ALA A 125 -27.53 26.39 19.49
N GLU A 126 -26.35 26.80 19.02
CA GLU A 126 -26.09 27.01 17.60
C GLU A 126 -26.15 25.70 16.82
N LEU A 127 -25.66 24.59 17.40
CA LEU A 127 -25.83 23.25 16.84
C LEU A 127 -27.31 22.90 16.63
N GLU A 128 -28.14 23.07 17.66
CA GLU A 128 -29.57 22.73 17.61
C GLU A 128 -30.30 23.56 16.55
N LEU A 129 -30.07 24.87 16.52
CA LEU A 129 -30.68 25.77 15.54
C LEU A 129 -30.23 25.40 14.12
N ALA A 130 -28.93 25.22 13.91
CA ALA A 130 -28.40 24.86 12.59
C ALA A 130 -28.91 23.51 12.09
N CYS A 131 -29.02 22.49 12.96
CA CYS A 131 -29.58 21.20 12.57
C CYS A 131 -31.04 21.33 12.11
N LYS A 132 -31.88 22.07 12.86
CA LYS A 132 -33.30 22.28 12.53
C LYS A 132 -33.49 23.02 11.22
N GLU A 133 -32.78 24.13 11.04
CA GLU A 133 -32.91 24.97 9.85
C GLU A 133 -32.33 24.30 8.60
N LEU A 134 -31.19 23.61 8.72
CA LEU A 134 -30.58 22.89 7.60
C LEU A 134 -31.40 21.66 7.18
N ASP A 135 -32.01 20.92 8.12
CA ASP A 135 -32.89 19.79 7.77
C ASP A 135 -34.13 20.28 7.01
N ALA A 136 -34.71 21.41 7.42
CA ALA A 136 -35.81 22.03 6.68
C ALA A 136 -35.38 22.56 5.29
N LEU A 137 -34.20 23.19 5.21
CA LEU A 137 -33.67 23.75 3.96
C LEU A 137 -33.30 22.67 2.94
N LEU A 138 -32.80 21.54 3.41
CA LEU A 138 -32.34 20.41 2.59
C LEU A 138 -33.37 19.27 2.53
N ALA A 139 -34.63 19.55 2.87
CA ALA A 139 -35.68 18.54 2.88
C ALA A 139 -35.86 17.90 1.49
N GLY A 140 -35.81 16.57 1.44
CA GLY A 140 -35.94 15.79 0.20
C GLY A 140 -34.64 15.63 -0.60
N GLU A 141 -33.54 16.26 -0.18
CA GLU A 141 -32.25 16.04 -0.81
C GLU A 141 -31.69 14.65 -0.50
N ALA A 142 -31.18 13.97 -1.53
CA ALA A 142 -30.57 12.66 -1.40
C ALA A 142 -29.10 12.76 -0.96
N GLY A 143 -28.66 11.78 -0.19
CA GLY A 143 -27.27 11.64 0.22
C GLY A 143 -27.01 10.30 0.91
N PRO A 144 -25.78 9.77 0.85
CA PRO A 144 -25.43 8.57 1.59
C PRO A 144 -25.47 8.79 3.10
N TYR A 145 -25.97 7.80 3.85
CA TYR A 145 -25.92 7.83 5.32
C TYR A 145 -24.46 7.88 5.80
N ILE A 146 -24.10 8.83 6.68
CA ILE A 146 -22.73 8.91 7.22
C ILE A 146 -22.59 7.98 8.45
N LEU A 147 -21.91 6.85 8.28
CA LEU A 147 -21.89 5.76 9.27
C LEU A 147 -21.33 6.16 10.65
N SER A 148 -20.34 7.06 10.67
CA SER A 148 -19.70 7.52 11.92
C SER A 148 -20.49 8.59 12.68
N ASP A 149 -21.64 9.00 12.14
CA ASP A 149 -22.39 10.16 12.58
C ASP A 149 -23.85 9.79 12.86
N LEU A 150 -24.52 10.60 13.66
CA LEU A 150 -25.95 10.45 13.94
C LEU A 150 -26.74 11.29 12.93
N ARG A 151 -27.62 10.68 12.14
CA ARG A 151 -28.51 11.41 11.23
C ARG A 151 -29.53 12.21 12.03
N TYR A 152 -29.68 13.48 11.68
CA TYR A 152 -30.73 14.35 12.19
C TYR A 152 -31.87 14.42 11.17
N GLY A 153 -33.10 14.21 11.64
CA GLY A 153 -34.28 14.17 10.77
C GLY A 153 -34.23 13.07 9.71
N ALA A 154 -34.80 13.38 8.55
CA ALA A 154 -34.78 12.53 7.35
C ALA A 154 -33.91 13.12 6.24
N GLY A 155 -33.41 14.35 6.38
CA GLY A 155 -32.53 14.99 5.41
C GLY A 155 -31.10 14.43 5.42
N PRO A 156 -30.19 15.05 4.65
CA PRO A 156 -28.78 14.67 4.55
C PRO A 156 -27.91 15.22 5.69
N VAL A 157 -28.51 15.67 6.79
CA VAL A 157 -27.84 16.33 7.93
C VAL A 157 -27.45 15.30 8.98
N HIS A 158 -26.19 15.34 9.42
CA HIS A 158 -25.64 14.41 10.40
C HIS A 158 -24.79 15.15 11.43
N VAL A 159 -24.66 14.61 12.64
CA VAL A 159 -23.87 15.22 13.71
C VAL A 159 -22.90 14.25 14.35
N ARG A 160 -21.76 14.79 14.78
CA ARG A 160 -20.75 14.05 15.53
C ARG A 160 -19.90 14.98 16.40
N TYR A 161 -19.49 14.49 17.58
CA TYR A 161 -18.49 15.13 18.42
C TYR A 161 -17.05 14.78 17.97
N GLY A 162 -16.14 15.76 17.91
CA GLY A 162 -14.73 15.52 17.56
C GLY A 162 -13.84 16.76 17.54
N GLY A 163 -12.56 16.58 17.24
CA GLY A 163 -11.54 17.65 17.31
C GLY A 163 -11.60 18.62 16.13
N PHE A 164 -11.65 19.92 16.39
CA PHE A 164 -11.68 20.99 15.38
C PHE A 164 -10.26 21.34 14.93
N ALA A 165 -9.33 21.40 15.88
CA ALA A 165 -7.90 21.61 15.64
C ALA A 165 -7.15 20.27 15.43
N ARG A 166 -6.07 20.30 14.64
CA ARG A 166 -5.16 19.14 14.48
C ARG A 166 -4.36 18.97 15.76
N ARG A 167 -4.72 17.98 16.56
CA ARG A 167 -3.98 17.51 17.73
C ARG A 167 -3.75 16.01 17.55
N TYR A 168 -2.64 15.51 18.06
CA TYR A 168 -2.27 14.11 17.94
C TYR A 168 -1.87 13.55 19.30
N CYS A 169 -2.08 12.26 19.50
CA CYS A 169 -1.52 11.51 20.62
C CYS A 169 -1.11 10.12 20.12
N LEU A 170 -0.43 9.34 20.96
CA LEU A 170 -0.20 7.94 20.69
C LEU A 170 -1.45 7.12 21.02
N SER A 171 -1.80 6.22 20.11
CA SER A 171 -2.78 5.17 20.37
C SER A 171 -2.18 4.07 21.27
N PRO A 172 -3.01 3.20 21.87
CA PRO A 172 -2.53 2.06 22.68
C PRO A 172 -1.57 1.12 21.95
N ASP A 173 -1.60 1.10 20.61
CA ASP A 173 -0.70 0.36 19.71
C ASP A 173 0.51 1.18 19.23
N GLY A 174 0.78 2.33 19.86
CA GLY A 174 1.96 3.16 19.60
C GLY A 174 1.93 3.95 18.28
N GLN A 175 0.75 4.11 17.66
CA GLN A 175 0.59 4.89 16.43
C GLN A 175 0.23 6.34 16.76
N VAL A 176 0.81 7.30 16.05
CA VAL A 176 0.39 8.70 16.14
C VAL A 176 -0.97 8.87 15.46
N VAL A 177 -2.00 9.22 16.24
CA VAL A 177 -3.40 9.34 15.78
C VAL A 177 -4.02 10.69 16.15
N PRO A 178 -5.03 11.19 15.41
CA PRO A 178 -5.75 12.41 15.79
C PRO A 178 -6.38 12.30 17.19
N ALA A 179 -6.42 13.41 17.93
CA ALA A 179 -6.81 13.44 19.34
C ALA A 179 -7.88 14.49 19.71
N ILE A 180 -8.67 14.16 20.74
CA ILE A 180 -9.53 15.08 21.50
C ILE A 180 -9.13 15.06 22.98
N ALA A 181 -9.49 16.09 23.73
CA ALA A 181 -9.30 16.15 25.17
C ALA A 181 -10.46 15.48 25.90
N ASP A 182 -10.15 14.66 26.90
CA ASP A 182 -11.12 14.14 27.86
C ASP A 182 -11.55 15.21 28.89
N ALA A 183 -12.35 14.81 29.89
CA ALA A 183 -12.80 15.72 30.95
C ALA A 183 -11.67 16.32 31.80
N ALA A 184 -10.49 15.68 31.83
CA ALA A 184 -9.31 16.14 32.56
C ALA A 184 -8.37 17.00 31.69
N GLY A 185 -8.65 17.13 30.39
CA GLY A 185 -7.79 17.83 29.44
C GLY A 185 -6.72 16.93 28.78
N THR A 186 -6.71 15.63 29.07
CA THR A 186 -5.73 14.68 28.51
C THR A 186 -6.09 14.35 27.06
N LEU A 187 -5.09 14.35 26.17
CA LEU A 187 -5.30 13.99 24.77
C LEU A 187 -5.48 12.48 24.62
N VAL A 188 -6.66 12.10 24.12
CA VAL A 188 -7.04 10.73 23.83
C VAL A 188 -7.42 10.58 22.35
N PRO A 189 -7.31 9.38 21.76
CA PRO A 189 -7.64 9.18 20.35
C PRO A 189 -9.07 9.64 19.98
N ASP A 190 -9.20 10.47 18.95
CA ASP A 190 -10.47 10.82 18.31
C ASP A 190 -10.97 9.61 17.51
N ARG A 191 -11.79 8.77 18.15
CA ARG A 191 -12.28 7.52 17.56
C ARG A 191 -13.13 7.77 16.32
N ARG A 192 -12.63 7.36 15.15
CA ARG A 192 -13.26 7.56 13.84
C ARG A 192 -13.75 6.26 13.21
N ASP A 193 -14.26 5.35 14.02
CA ASP A 193 -14.82 4.08 13.53
C ASP A 193 -16.07 4.35 12.66
N PRO A 194 -16.43 3.46 11.70
CA PRO A 194 -17.61 3.62 10.84
C PRO A 194 -18.92 3.27 11.58
N VAL A 195 -19.05 3.77 12.81
CA VAL A 195 -20.19 3.63 13.71
C VAL A 195 -20.24 4.90 14.56
N PHE A 196 -21.43 5.43 14.84
CA PHE A 196 -21.57 6.55 15.76
C PHE A 196 -21.16 6.15 17.18
N HIS A 197 -20.23 6.92 17.75
CA HIS A 197 -19.76 6.79 19.12
C HIS A 197 -19.85 8.15 19.81
N LEU A 198 -20.43 8.15 21.02
CA LEU A 198 -20.42 9.29 21.92
C LEU A 198 -19.29 9.08 22.94
N PRO A 199 -18.32 10.01 23.07
CA PRO A 199 -17.32 9.91 24.12
C PRO A 199 -17.98 9.89 25.50
N GLU A 200 -17.46 9.08 26.42
CA GLU A 200 -18.10 8.82 27.73
C GLU A 200 -18.30 10.09 28.58
N TRP A 201 -17.47 11.10 28.38
CA TRP A 201 -17.54 12.38 29.09
C TRP A 201 -18.40 13.44 28.38
N VAL A 202 -19.03 13.11 27.24
CA VAL A 202 -19.86 14.03 26.47
C VAL A 202 -21.33 13.64 26.65
N THR A 203 -22.13 14.56 27.19
CA THR A 203 -23.59 14.39 27.28
C THR A 203 -24.23 14.57 25.90
N LEU A 204 -25.14 13.65 25.53
CA LEU A 204 -25.94 13.79 24.31
C LEU A 204 -26.95 14.95 24.49
N PRO A 205 -26.98 15.96 23.61
CA PRO A 205 -28.04 16.97 23.60
C PRO A 205 -29.44 16.35 23.47
N ASP A 206 -30.40 16.80 24.27
CA ASP A 206 -31.75 16.20 24.35
C ASP A 206 -32.46 16.12 23.00
N PHE A 207 -32.30 17.14 22.15
CA PHE A 207 -32.92 17.18 20.81
C PHE A 207 -32.40 16.07 19.88
N LEU A 208 -31.25 15.44 20.19
CA LEU A 208 -30.69 14.31 19.43
C LEU A 208 -31.19 12.94 19.94
N ALA A 209 -31.77 12.86 21.14
CA ALA A 209 -32.19 11.61 21.75
C ALA A 209 -33.20 10.82 20.89
N PRO A 210 -34.23 11.43 20.27
CA PRO A 210 -35.17 10.72 19.40
C PRO A 210 -34.48 10.08 18.18
N HIS A 211 -33.47 10.75 17.63
CA HIS A 211 -32.73 10.28 16.47
C HIS A 211 -31.83 9.09 16.83
N LEU A 212 -31.21 9.10 18.00
CA LEU A 212 -30.45 7.96 18.50
C LEU A 212 -31.36 6.76 18.78
N ALA A 213 -32.54 6.98 19.34
CA ALA A 213 -33.53 5.93 19.57
C ALA A 213 -34.01 5.30 18.25
N ALA A 214 -34.32 6.12 17.23
CA ALA A 214 -34.72 5.66 15.91
C ALA A 214 -33.64 4.79 15.24
N ARG A 215 -32.37 5.22 15.32
CA ARG A 215 -31.24 4.43 14.84
C ARG A 215 -31.16 3.07 15.54
N ASN A 216 -31.28 3.04 16.85
CA ASN A 216 -31.16 1.81 17.65
C ASN A 216 -32.36 0.86 17.50
N ALA A 217 -33.49 1.31 16.97
CA ALA A 217 -34.67 0.49 16.74
C ALA A 217 -34.54 -0.45 15.51
N THR A 218 -33.58 -0.19 14.61
CA THR A 218 -33.36 -1.05 13.42
C THR A 218 -32.77 -2.38 13.86
N SER A 219 -33.48 -3.49 13.60
CA SER A 219 -33.10 -4.83 14.04
C SER A 219 -33.08 -5.84 12.89
N THR A 220 -32.20 -6.83 12.99
CA THR A 220 -32.15 -7.99 12.08
C THR A 220 -33.16 -9.08 12.46
N THR A 221 -33.84 -8.96 13.60
CA THR A 221 -34.82 -9.97 14.07
C THR A 221 -36.08 -10.06 13.21
N GLU A 222 -36.33 -9.05 12.39
CA GLU A 222 -37.52 -8.97 11.51
C GLU A 222 -37.33 -9.75 10.20
N VAL A 223 -36.11 -10.20 9.92
CA VAL A 223 -35.79 -11.02 8.75
C VAL A 223 -35.48 -12.47 9.16
N PRO A 224 -35.80 -13.46 8.32
CA PRO A 224 -35.57 -14.89 8.57
C PRO A 224 -34.10 -15.29 8.41
N TYR A 225 -33.15 -14.35 8.51
CA TYR A 225 -31.74 -14.59 8.25
C TYR A 225 -30.92 -14.30 9.50
N LYS A 226 -30.04 -15.24 9.85
CA LYS A 226 -29.05 -15.04 10.90
C LYS A 226 -27.69 -14.77 10.26
N ILE A 227 -27.11 -13.60 10.53
CA ILE A 227 -25.72 -13.31 10.15
C ILE A 227 -24.79 -14.09 11.07
N GLU A 228 -23.91 -14.91 10.50
CA GLU A 228 -22.96 -15.75 11.23
C GLU A 228 -21.56 -15.14 11.25
N LYS A 229 -21.13 -14.58 10.11
CA LYS A 229 -19.78 -14.04 9.95
C LYS A 229 -19.72 -12.95 8.89
N VAL A 230 -18.90 -11.92 9.13
CA VAL A 230 -18.55 -10.94 8.09
C VAL A 230 -17.44 -11.51 7.20
N ILE A 231 -17.64 -11.48 5.88
CA ILE A 231 -16.62 -11.80 4.88
C ILE A 231 -15.78 -10.55 4.59
N HIS A 232 -16.45 -9.44 4.24
CA HIS A 232 -15.79 -8.21 3.82
C HIS A 232 -16.71 -7.00 4.01
N PHE A 233 -16.13 -5.83 4.23
CA PHE A 233 -16.85 -4.56 4.25
C PHE A 233 -16.31 -3.63 3.18
N SER A 234 -17.21 -3.07 2.39
CA SER A 234 -16.92 -1.94 1.51
C SER A 234 -17.70 -0.70 1.96
N ASN A 235 -17.46 0.44 1.32
CA ASN A 235 -18.35 1.58 1.46
C ASN A 235 -19.74 1.31 0.87
N GLY A 236 -19.86 0.46 -0.15
CA GLY A 236 -21.15 0.08 -0.72
C GLY A 236 -22.02 -0.75 0.22
N GLY A 237 -21.45 -1.37 1.25
CA GLY A 237 -22.12 -2.29 2.18
C GLY A 237 -21.24 -3.47 2.54
N GLY A 238 -21.77 -4.39 3.36
CA GLY A 238 -21.08 -5.61 3.78
C GLY A 238 -21.44 -6.87 2.99
N LEU A 239 -20.53 -7.82 3.01
CA LEU A 239 -20.73 -9.19 2.54
C LEU A 239 -20.63 -10.13 3.73
N TYR A 240 -21.64 -10.95 3.93
CA TYR A 240 -21.79 -11.80 5.12
C TYR A 240 -22.03 -13.25 4.74
N VAL A 241 -21.52 -14.17 5.54
CA VAL A 241 -22.06 -15.53 5.66
C VAL A 241 -23.24 -15.46 6.63
N GLY A 242 -24.37 -16.01 6.21
CA GLY A 242 -25.55 -16.15 7.05
C GLY A 242 -26.22 -17.51 6.88
N ARG A 243 -27.35 -17.66 7.54
CA ARG A 243 -28.18 -18.86 7.53
C ARG A 243 -29.64 -18.46 7.37
N ASP A 244 -30.33 -19.09 6.42
CA ASP A 244 -31.77 -18.99 6.28
C ASP A 244 -32.43 -19.84 7.37
N LEU A 245 -33.18 -19.19 8.27
CA LEU A 245 -33.85 -19.84 9.39
C LEU A 245 -35.08 -20.66 8.97
N ARG A 246 -35.57 -20.48 7.74
CA ARG A 246 -36.69 -21.26 7.19
C ARG A 246 -36.25 -22.64 6.72
N THR A 247 -35.06 -22.71 6.10
CA THR A 247 -34.54 -23.89 5.40
C THR A 247 -33.30 -24.51 6.07
N ASP A 248 -32.71 -23.81 7.03
CA ASP A 248 -31.44 -24.17 7.68
C ASP A 248 -30.25 -24.30 6.71
N VAL A 249 -30.30 -23.55 5.59
CA VAL A 249 -29.26 -23.51 4.57
C VAL A 249 -28.35 -22.30 4.77
N GLN A 250 -27.05 -22.50 4.55
CA GLN A 250 -26.06 -21.43 4.57
C GLN A 250 -26.16 -20.57 3.31
N VAL A 251 -26.12 -19.25 3.48
CA VAL A 251 -26.27 -18.27 2.40
C VAL A 251 -25.20 -17.19 2.48
N VAL A 252 -24.98 -16.50 1.37
CA VAL A 252 -24.23 -15.25 1.32
C VAL A 252 -25.22 -14.09 1.29
N LEU A 253 -25.08 -13.14 2.22
CA LEU A 253 -25.89 -11.93 2.25
C LEU A 253 -25.04 -10.76 1.76
N LYS A 254 -25.45 -10.11 0.67
CA LYS A 254 -24.80 -8.90 0.14
C LYS A 254 -25.66 -7.69 0.45
N GLU A 255 -25.10 -6.76 1.22
CA GLU A 255 -25.73 -5.50 1.60
C GLU A 255 -25.34 -4.39 0.63
N ALA A 256 -26.31 -3.57 0.25
CA ALA A 256 -26.14 -2.35 -0.52
C ALA A 256 -26.72 -1.14 0.21
N ARG A 257 -25.87 -0.13 0.38
CA ARG A 257 -26.18 1.17 0.98
C ARG A 257 -26.62 2.16 -0.11
N PRO A 258 -27.80 2.79 0.01
CA PRO A 258 -28.25 3.80 -0.94
C PRO A 258 -27.23 4.94 -1.08
N HIS A 259 -27.02 5.41 -2.31
CA HIS A 259 -26.16 6.54 -2.66
C HIS A 259 -24.69 6.40 -2.26
N ALA A 260 -24.25 5.23 -1.77
CA ALA A 260 -22.89 4.97 -1.33
C ALA A 260 -22.23 3.89 -2.20
N GLY A 261 -20.90 3.82 -2.12
CA GLY A 261 -20.13 2.86 -2.89
C GLY A 261 -20.26 3.07 -4.39
N LEU A 262 -20.06 4.31 -4.84
CA LEU A 262 -20.16 4.69 -6.25
C LEU A 262 -19.10 3.95 -7.08
N ASP A 263 -19.48 3.52 -8.28
CA ASP A 263 -18.50 3.13 -9.29
C ASP A 263 -17.95 4.33 -10.08
N ALA A 264 -17.01 4.11 -11.01
CA ALA A 264 -16.43 5.24 -11.75
C ALA A 264 -17.43 5.94 -12.69
N ASP A 265 -18.58 5.31 -12.96
CA ASP A 265 -19.69 5.88 -13.73
C ASP A 265 -20.71 6.59 -12.82
N GLY A 266 -20.46 6.63 -11.49
CA GLY A 266 -21.33 7.27 -10.51
C GLY A 266 -22.52 6.42 -10.07
N VAL A 267 -22.55 5.13 -10.38
CA VAL A 267 -23.64 4.23 -10.01
C VAL A 267 -23.46 3.73 -8.56
N ASP A 268 -24.50 3.86 -7.74
CA ASP A 268 -24.46 3.43 -6.34
C ASP A 268 -24.56 1.91 -6.14
N ALA A 269 -24.32 1.46 -4.90
CA ALA A 269 -24.37 0.05 -4.55
C ALA A 269 -25.74 -0.60 -4.74
N VAL A 270 -26.85 0.14 -4.57
CA VAL A 270 -28.20 -0.41 -4.69
C VAL A 270 -28.54 -0.71 -6.14
N ALA A 271 -28.25 0.22 -7.05
CA ALA A 271 -28.42 0.01 -8.47
C ALA A 271 -27.55 -1.14 -8.99
N ARG A 272 -26.31 -1.28 -8.48
CA ARG A 272 -25.42 -2.40 -8.82
C ARG A 272 -25.94 -3.74 -8.28
N LEU A 273 -26.45 -3.79 -7.05
CA LEU A 273 -27.05 -4.99 -6.45
C LEU A 273 -28.28 -5.47 -7.24
N ALA A 274 -29.13 -4.54 -7.69
CA ALA A 274 -30.30 -4.87 -8.50
C ALA A 274 -29.91 -5.45 -9.87
N ARG A 275 -28.86 -4.91 -10.52
CA ARG A 275 -28.31 -5.46 -11.77
C ARG A 275 -27.76 -6.86 -11.57
N GLU A 276 -27.04 -7.08 -10.47
CA GLU A 276 -26.50 -8.40 -10.11
C GLU A 276 -27.61 -9.43 -9.96
N ALA A 277 -28.66 -9.12 -9.19
CA ALA A 277 -29.80 -10.01 -9.00
C ALA A 277 -30.48 -10.36 -10.33
N ALA A 278 -30.62 -9.40 -11.25
CA ALA A 278 -31.17 -9.63 -12.58
C ALA A 278 -30.26 -10.53 -13.45
N ALA A 279 -28.94 -10.31 -13.40
CA ALA A 279 -27.97 -11.13 -14.11
C ALA A 279 -27.98 -12.58 -13.60
N LEU A 280 -27.93 -12.78 -12.29
CA LEU A 280 -27.94 -14.11 -11.68
C LEU A 280 -29.22 -14.89 -12.00
N ARG A 281 -30.40 -14.25 -11.99
CA ARG A 281 -31.66 -14.90 -12.41
C ARG A 281 -31.63 -15.36 -13.87
N ARG A 282 -31.00 -14.59 -14.76
CA ARG A 282 -30.85 -14.96 -16.18
C ARG A 282 -29.87 -16.13 -16.38
N LEU A 283 -28.99 -16.36 -15.42
CA LEU A 283 -27.97 -17.40 -15.42
C LEU A 283 -28.33 -18.59 -14.49
N ALA A 284 -29.56 -18.66 -13.98
CA ALA A 284 -29.96 -19.61 -12.95
C ALA A 284 -29.90 -21.09 -13.37
N ASP A 285 -29.77 -21.37 -14.67
CA ASP A 285 -29.58 -22.71 -15.22
C ASP A 285 -28.10 -23.15 -15.28
N LEU A 286 -27.15 -22.28 -14.93
CA LEU A 286 -25.74 -22.60 -14.80
C LEU A 286 -25.38 -22.99 -13.36
N PRO A 287 -25.01 -24.25 -13.08
CA PRO A 287 -24.64 -24.68 -11.73
C PRO A 287 -23.33 -24.07 -11.21
N GLN A 288 -22.56 -23.41 -12.08
CA GLN A 288 -21.32 -22.71 -11.74
C GLN A 288 -21.56 -21.24 -11.33
N VAL A 289 -22.82 -20.80 -11.28
CA VAL A 289 -23.26 -19.45 -10.90
C VAL A 289 -24.16 -19.54 -9.66
N PRO A 290 -23.99 -18.67 -8.64
CA PRO A 290 -24.80 -18.72 -7.43
C PRO A 290 -26.29 -18.46 -7.72
N ALA A 291 -27.17 -19.26 -7.12
CA ALA A 291 -28.61 -18.98 -7.17
C ALA A 291 -28.99 -17.77 -6.31
N VAL A 292 -30.01 -17.00 -6.74
CA VAL A 292 -30.66 -15.97 -5.92
C VAL A 292 -31.71 -16.63 -5.04
N HIS A 293 -31.59 -16.50 -3.72
CA HIS A 293 -32.56 -17.00 -2.76
C HIS A 293 -33.63 -15.97 -2.41
N ASP A 294 -33.26 -14.72 -2.15
CA ASP A 294 -34.18 -13.71 -1.62
C ASP A 294 -33.65 -12.28 -1.82
N GLU A 295 -34.57 -11.31 -1.80
CA GLU A 295 -34.29 -9.87 -1.82
C GLU A 295 -35.12 -9.17 -0.76
N PHE A 296 -34.48 -8.45 0.15
CA PHE A 296 -35.17 -7.79 1.27
C PHE A 296 -34.47 -6.49 1.69
N ALA A 297 -35.04 -5.79 2.66
CA ALA A 297 -34.50 -4.55 3.20
C ALA A 297 -34.42 -4.60 4.73
N ILE A 298 -33.40 -3.95 5.30
CA ILE A 298 -33.28 -3.69 6.73
C ILE A 298 -32.92 -2.21 6.87
N GLY A 299 -33.79 -1.43 7.53
CA GLY A 299 -33.70 0.03 7.49
C GLY A 299 -33.71 0.55 6.05
N ASP A 300 -32.79 1.46 5.73
CA ASP A 300 -32.64 2.01 4.38
C ASP A 300 -31.84 1.10 3.42
N HIS A 301 -31.24 0.01 3.92
CA HIS A 301 -30.30 -0.81 3.14
C HIS A 301 -31.02 -1.94 2.40
N ARG A 302 -30.48 -2.33 1.25
CA ARG A 302 -30.96 -3.47 0.45
C ARG A 302 -30.06 -4.68 0.65
N PHE A 303 -30.65 -5.86 0.66
CA PHE A 303 -29.96 -7.12 0.83
C PHE A 303 -30.35 -8.10 -0.28
N LEU A 304 -29.34 -8.81 -0.79
CA LEU A 304 -29.49 -9.93 -1.72
C LEU A 304 -28.95 -11.19 -1.03
N ALA A 305 -29.81 -12.19 -0.84
CA ALA A 305 -29.41 -13.50 -0.34
C ALA A 305 -29.08 -14.42 -1.52
N LEU A 306 -27.86 -14.94 -1.54
CA LEU A 306 -27.31 -15.80 -2.58
C LEU A 306 -26.92 -17.17 -2.02
N GLU A 307 -26.86 -18.16 -2.90
CA GLU A 307 -26.27 -19.46 -2.60
C GLU A 307 -24.85 -19.31 -2.04
N PHE A 308 -24.56 -20.04 -0.96
CA PHE A 308 -23.20 -20.16 -0.46
C PHE A 308 -22.39 -21.14 -1.33
N VAL A 309 -21.46 -20.62 -2.11
CA VAL A 309 -20.53 -21.44 -2.89
C VAL A 309 -19.42 -21.96 -1.99
N GLU A 310 -19.44 -23.27 -1.71
CA GLU A 310 -18.36 -23.95 -1.01
C GLU A 310 -17.06 -23.89 -1.81
N GLY A 311 -15.93 -23.61 -1.14
CA GLY A 311 -14.61 -23.64 -1.75
C GLY A 311 -13.72 -22.50 -1.30
N ARG A 312 -12.60 -22.33 -2.01
CA ARG A 312 -11.62 -21.27 -1.77
C ARG A 312 -11.41 -20.47 -3.04
N SER A 313 -11.15 -19.16 -2.93
CA SER A 313 -10.82 -18.38 -4.11
C SER A 313 -9.57 -18.91 -4.81
N LEU A 314 -9.56 -18.88 -6.13
CA LEU A 314 -8.47 -19.38 -6.97
C LEU A 314 -7.12 -18.74 -6.59
N ASN A 315 -7.12 -17.46 -6.21
CA ASN A 315 -5.92 -16.81 -5.68
C ASN A 315 -5.31 -17.55 -4.49
N LYS A 316 -6.12 -17.98 -3.51
CA LYS A 316 -5.63 -18.71 -2.33
C LYS A 316 -5.12 -20.09 -2.70
N VAL A 317 -5.79 -20.77 -3.63
CA VAL A 317 -5.39 -22.11 -4.07
C VAL A 317 -4.09 -22.07 -4.87
N VAL A 318 -3.93 -21.06 -5.75
CA VAL A 318 -2.67 -20.79 -6.45
C VAL A 318 -1.55 -20.56 -5.45
N VAL A 319 -1.70 -19.63 -4.50
CA VAL A 319 -0.64 -19.32 -3.51
C VAL A 319 -0.18 -20.55 -2.72
N GLU A 320 -1.08 -21.48 -2.43
CA GLU A 320 -0.74 -22.71 -1.70
C GLU A 320 -0.03 -23.76 -2.56
N LYS A 321 -0.46 -23.93 -3.82
CA LYS A 321 0.06 -24.98 -4.72
C LYS A 321 1.23 -24.51 -5.59
N TYR A 322 1.53 -23.22 -5.63
CA TYR A 322 2.41 -22.64 -6.65
C TYR A 322 3.88 -23.06 -6.46
N PRO A 323 4.48 -23.80 -7.41
CA PRO A 323 5.78 -24.44 -7.18
C PRO A 323 6.96 -23.45 -7.17
N LEU A 324 6.82 -22.26 -7.76
CA LEU A 324 7.94 -21.30 -7.86
C LEU A 324 8.22 -20.51 -6.57
N ILE A 325 7.43 -20.69 -5.50
CA ILE A 325 7.80 -20.16 -4.17
C ILE A 325 8.70 -21.14 -3.40
N ASP A 326 8.82 -22.37 -3.88
CA ASP A 326 9.67 -23.39 -3.29
C ASP A 326 10.92 -23.58 -4.16
N ALA A 327 12.08 -23.35 -3.57
CA ALA A 327 13.37 -23.52 -4.25
C ALA A 327 13.66 -24.99 -4.60
N ASP A 328 13.01 -25.93 -3.91
CA ASP A 328 13.24 -27.36 -4.07
C ASP A 328 12.13 -28.06 -4.88
N ALA A 329 11.17 -27.30 -5.42
CA ALA A 329 10.12 -27.85 -6.27
C ALA A 329 10.70 -28.53 -7.52
N THR A 330 10.30 -29.78 -7.72
CA THR A 330 10.76 -30.64 -8.81
C THR A 330 10.04 -30.35 -10.12
N ASP A 331 10.55 -30.88 -11.23
CA ASP A 331 9.85 -30.86 -12.52
C ASP A 331 8.50 -31.58 -12.47
N ALA A 332 8.36 -32.59 -11.59
CA ALA A 332 7.11 -33.31 -11.39
C ALA A 332 6.05 -32.41 -10.72
N ASP A 333 6.45 -31.64 -9.69
CA ASP A 333 5.56 -30.68 -9.01
C ASP A 333 5.08 -29.59 -9.99
N ARG A 334 6.01 -29.08 -10.81
CA ARG A 334 5.69 -28.10 -11.87
C ARG A 334 4.74 -28.68 -12.92
N ALA A 335 4.93 -29.95 -13.29
CA ALA A 335 4.06 -30.64 -14.24
C ALA A 335 2.66 -30.89 -13.68
N GLU A 336 2.56 -31.28 -12.40
CA GLU A 336 1.28 -31.45 -11.71
C GLU A 336 0.51 -30.13 -11.62
N TYR A 337 1.17 -29.08 -11.15
CA TYR A 337 0.58 -27.74 -11.10
C TYR A 337 0.12 -27.27 -12.47
N ALA A 338 0.94 -27.49 -13.52
CA ALA A 338 0.60 -27.06 -14.87
C ALA A 338 -0.62 -27.78 -15.44
N ARG A 339 -0.82 -29.07 -15.14
CA ARG A 339 -2.04 -29.79 -15.52
C ARG A 339 -3.26 -29.20 -14.81
N TRP A 340 -3.19 -29.08 -13.49
CA TRP A 340 -4.26 -28.51 -12.67
C TRP A 340 -4.65 -27.09 -13.13
N ALA A 341 -3.67 -26.21 -13.34
CA ALA A 341 -3.92 -24.84 -13.77
C ALA A 341 -4.60 -24.76 -15.15
N ARG A 342 -4.23 -25.66 -16.08
CA ARG A 342 -4.88 -25.75 -17.40
C ARG A 342 -6.31 -26.25 -17.30
N ASP A 343 -6.56 -27.24 -16.45
CA ASP A 343 -7.92 -27.77 -16.23
C ASP A 343 -8.84 -26.71 -15.61
N VAL A 344 -8.34 -25.96 -14.62
CA VAL A 344 -9.04 -24.81 -14.05
C VAL A 344 -9.34 -23.75 -15.12
N LEU A 345 -8.36 -23.38 -15.95
CA LEU A 345 -8.58 -22.39 -17.01
C LEU A 345 -9.66 -22.85 -18.01
N ALA A 346 -9.61 -24.12 -18.44
CA ALA A 346 -10.58 -24.67 -19.38
C ALA A 346 -12.01 -24.64 -18.82
N GLN A 347 -12.18 -24.92 -17.51
CA GLN A 347 -13.49 -24.78 -16.86
C GLN A 347 -13.97 -23.32 -16.85
N VAL A 348 -13.08 -22.36 -16.55
CA VAL A 348 -13.42 -20.93 -16.55
C VAL A 348 -13.78 -20.44 -17.96
N GLU A 349 -13.02 -20.84 -18.99
CA GLU A 349 -13.32 -20.55 -20.39
C GLU A 349 -14.71 -21.06 -20.79
N ALA A 350 -15.07 -22.29 -20.38
CA ALA A 350 -16.38 -22.88 -20.65
C ALA A 350 -17.53 -22.12 -19.95
N ILE A 351 -17.35 -21.69 -18.70
CA ILE A 351 -18.37 -20.92 -17.97
C ILE A 351 -18.59 -19.56 -18.62
N VAL A 352 -17.50 -18.85 -18.96
CA VAL A 352 -17.59 -17.54 -19.63
C VAL A 352 -18.30 -17.65 -20.97
N ALA A 353 -17.99 -18.68 -21.76
CA ALA A 353 -18.70 -18.95 -23.02
C ALA A 353 -20.20 -19.17 -22.79
N ALA A 354 -20.58 -19.95 -21.77
CA ALA A 354 -21.98 -20.19 -21.44
C ALA A 354 -22.73 -18.92 -20.95
N ILE A 355 -22.03 -18.00 -20.28
CA ILE A 355 -22.56 -16.67 -19.92
C ILE A 355 -22.81 -15.84 -21.18
N HIS A 356 -21.88 -15.85 -22.15
CA HIS A 356 -22.01 -15.14 -23.42
C HIS A 356 -23.16 -15.67 -24.27
N GLU A 357 -23.38 -16.99 -24.30
CA GLU A 357 -24.52 -17.63 -24.96
C GLU A 357 -25.86 -17.15 -24.38
N ARG A 358 -25.89 -16.82 -23.09
CA ARG A 358 -27.05 -16.22 -22.42
C ARG A 358 -27.14 -14.72 -22.64
N GLY A 359 -26.30 -14.11 -23.47
CA GLY A 359 -26.37 -12.70 -23.87
C GLY A 359 -25.84 -11.71 -22.83
N LEU A 360 -25.01 -12.17 -21.89
CA LEU A 360 -24.37 -11.35 -20.87
C LEU A 360 -22.85 -11.34 -21.06
N VAL A 361 -22.20 -10.28 -20.58
CA VAL A 361 -20.75 -10.19 -20.34
C VAL A 361 -20.55 -10.31 -18.83
N TYR A 362 -19.58 -11.09 -18.39
CA TYR A 362 -19.28 -11.23 -16.97
C TYR A 362 -18.59 -9.97 -16.42
N GLY A 363 -17.54 -9.49 -17.10
CA GLY A 363 -17.03 -8.14 -16.98
C GLY A 363 -16.00 -7.87 -15.87
N ASP A 364 -15.81 -8.77 -14.90
CA ASP A 364 -14.80 -8.65 -13.81
C ASP A 364 -14.10 -9.97 -13.49
N LEU A 365 -13.59 -10.64 -14.54
CA LEU A 365 -12.87 -11.89 -14.38
C LEU A 365 -11.47 -11.67 -13.80
N HIS A 366 -11.21 -12.25 -12.63
CA HIS A 366 -9.90 -12.33 -12.00
C HIS A 366 -9.84 -13.43 -10.91
N LEU A 367 -8.64 -13.76 -10.42
CA LEU A 367 -8.43 -14.88 -9.48
C LEU A 367 -9.25 -14.82 -8.17
N PHE A 368 -9.66 -13.63 -7.71
CA PHE A 368 -10.48 -13.51 -6.49
C PHE A 368 -11.96 -13.83 -6.69
N ASN A 369 -12.48 -13.78 -7.93
CA ASN A 369 -13.90 -14.03 -8.25
C ASN A 369 -14.14 -15.45 -8.79
N ILE A 370 -13.10 -16.30 -8.80
CA ILE A 370 -13.19 -17.70 -9.18
C ILE A 370 -13.06 -18.52 -7.90
N MET A 371 -14.05 -19.34 -7.59
CA MET A 371 -14.06 -20.27 -6.46
C MET A 371 -13.68 -21.67 -6.95
N VAL A 372 -12.77 -22.33 -6.24
CA VAL A 372 -12.37 -23.72 -6.48
C VAL A 372 -12.91 -24.59 -5.34
N ARG A 373 -13.77 -25.55 -5.69
CA ARG A 373 -14.36 -26.52 -4.77
C ARG A 373 -13.31 -27.57 -4.36
N PRO A 374 -13.55 -28.33 -3.28
CA PRO A 374 -12.64 -29.41 -2.86
C PRO A 374 -12.36 -30.48 -3.93
N ASP A 375 -13.24 -30.62 -4.91
CA ASP A 375 -13.13 -31.54 -6.05
C ASP A 375 -12.58 -30.86 -7.33
N ASP A 376 -11.92 -29.71 -7.20
CA ASP A 376 -11.35 -28.89 -8.27
C ASP A 376 -12.38 -28.35 -9.31
N ARG A 377 -13.68 -28.49 -9.06
CA ARG A 377 -14.69 -27.81 -9.88
C ARG A 377 -14.73 -26.32 -9.57
N VAL A 378 -14.89 -25.51 -10.61
CA VAL A 378 -14.89 -24.05 -10.47
C VAL A 378 -16.29 -23.46 -10.51
N ALA A 379 -16.48 -22.35 -9.79
CA ALA A 379 -17.66 -21.50 -9.86
C ALA A 379 -17.24 -20.03 -9.90
N LEU A 380 -18.03 -19.18 -10.54
CA LEU A 380 -17.81 -17.74 -10.55
C LEU A 380 -18.68 -17.07 -9.49
N VAL A 381 -18.19 -16.01 -8.86
CA VAL A 381 -18.92 -15.22 -7.86
C VAL A 381 -18.81 -13.74 -8.19
N ASP A 382 -19.59 -12.87 -7.53
CA ASP A 382 -19.62 -11.42 -7.75
C ASP A 382 -19.99 -11.03 -9.21
N PHE A 383 -21.30 -10.92 -9.46
CA PHE A 383 -21.86 -10.56 -10.77
C PHE A 383 -22.25 -9.07 -10.83
N GLU A 384 -21.68 -8.26 -9.94
CA GLU A 384 -22.04 -6.85 -9.76
C GLU A 384 -21.85 -5.99 -11.01
N VAL A 385 -20.92 -6.36 -11.88
CA VAL A 385 -20.66 -5.65 -13.14
C VAL A 385 -21.15 -6.40 -14.39
N ALA A 386 -21.79 -7.54 -14.20
CA ALA A 386 -22.33 -8.31 -15.32
C ALA A 386 -23.44 -7.52 -16.01
N ALA A 387 -23.43 -7.52 -17.33
CA ALA A 387 -24.36 -6.70 -18.11
C ALA A 387 -24.66 -7.32 -19.48
N PRO A 388 -25.80 -6.96 -20.12
CA PRO A 388 -26.11 -7.37 -21.48
C PRO A 388 -24.97 -7.04 -22.45
N ILE A 389 -24.71 -7.92 -23.42
CA ILE A 389 -23.66 -7.70 -24.45
C ILE A 389 -23.91 -6.41 -25.22
N GLU A 390 -25.17 -6.17 -25.60
CA GLU A 390 -25.59 -4.93 -26.23
C GLU A 390 -25.47 -3.76 -25.26
N GLY A 391 -24.72 -2.74 -25.66
CA GLY A 391 -24.51 -1.57 -24.82
C GLY A 391 -23.57 -1.81 -23.63
N HIS A 392 -22.91 -2.97 -23.52
CA HIS A 392 -21.88 -3.19 -22.50
C HIS A 392 -20.75 -2.18 -22.69
N ARG A 393 -20.73 -1.18 -21.80
CA ARG A 393 -19.59 -0.30 -21.60
C ARG A 393 -18.74 -0.88 -20.48
N ARG A 394 -17.43 -0.68 -20.63
CA ARG A 394 -16.45 -1.07 -19.64
C ARG A 394 -16.83 -0.47 -18.26
N PRO A 395 -17.07 -1.29 -17.23
CA PRO A 395 -17.26 -0.83 -15.86
C PRO A 395 -16.01 -0.14 -15.32
N GLY A 396 -16.22 0.90 -14.51
CA GLY A 396 -15.16 1.69 -13.87
C GLY A 396 -14.32 0.98 -12.80
N LEU A 397 -14.89 0.01 -12.09
CA LEU A 397 -14.22 -0.74 -11.02
C LEU A 397 -13.67 -2.07 -11.54
N ARG A 398 -12.35 -2.29 -11.44
CA ARG A 398 -11.72 -3.56 -11.83
C ARG A 398 -10.44 -3.84 -11.08
N ASN A 399 -10.14 -5.13 -10.89
CA ASN A 399 -8.77 -5.57 -10.65
C ASN A 399 -7.86 -5.12 -11.79
N GLN A 400 -6.92 -4.21 -11.50
CA GLN A 400 -6.16 -3.51 -12.53
C GLN A 400 -5.34 -4.48 -13.43
N GLY A 401 -4.92 -5.64 -12.93
CA GLY A 401 -4.17 -6.64 -13.71
C GLY A 401 -5.00 -7.39 -14.77
N PHE A 402 -6.33 -7.28 -14.73
CA PHE A 402 -7.26 -7.93 -15.66
C PHE A 402 -8.09 -6.94 -16.48
N ALA A 403 -7.90 -5.64 -16.22
CA ALA A 403 -8.75 -4.61 -16.78
C ALA A 403 -8.42 -4.35 -18.26
N ALA A 404 -9.30 -4.82 -19.16
CA ALA A 404 -9.16 -4.66 -20.61
C ALA A 404 -8.95 -3.19 -21.05
N PRO A 405 -8.21 -2.92 -22.14
CA PRO A 405 -8.07 -1.58 -22.72
C PRO A 405 -9.41 -0.97 -23.16
N ASN A 406 -9.47 0.36 -23.33
CA ASN A 406 -10.72 1.08 -23.62
C ASN A 406 -11.35 0.75 -24.98
N ASP A 407 -10.59 0.16 -25.90
CA ASP A 407 -11.06 -0.27 -27.22
C ASP A 407 -11.70 -1.68 -27.21
N ARG A 408 -11.82 -2.31 -26.03
CA ARG A 408 -12.49 -3.60 -25.83
C ARG A 408 -13.88 -3.38 -25.23
N THR A 409 -14.91 -3.89 -25.91
CA THR A 409 -16.32 -3.83 -25.50
C THR A 409 -16.98 -5.20 -25.65
N GLY A 410 -18.18 -5.37 -25.07
CA GLY A 410 -18.90 -6.65 -25.12
C GLY A 410 -18.05 -7.83 -24.64
N THR A 411 -18.15 -8.97 -25.32
CA THR A 411 -17.41 -10.20 -24.99
C THR A 411 -15.89 -10.08 -25.12
N ALA A 412 -15.37 -9.06 -25.82
CA ALA A 412 -13.93 -8.83 -25.94
C ALA A 412 -13.28 -8.43 -24.60
N VAL A 413 -14.08 -7.91 -23.67
CA VAL A 413 -13.66 -7.65 -22.29
C VAL A 413 -13.25 -8.94 -21.58
N ASP A 414 -14.11 -9.96 -21.62
CA ASP A 414 -13.85 -11.22 -20.93
C ASP A 414 -12.75 -12.03 -21.62
N ARG A 415 -12.66 -11.96 -22.96
CA ARG A 415 -11.55 -12.57 -23.71
C ARG A 415 -10.19 -12.03 -23.31
N TYR A 416 -10.07 -10.70 -23.14
CA TYR A 416 -8.85 -10.10 -22.63
C TYR A 416 -8.54 -10.58 -21.20
N ALA A 417 -9.54 -10.63 -20.33
CA ALA A 417 -9.35 -11.10 -18.96
C ALA A 417 -8.96 -12.58 -18.87
N LEU A 418 -9.50 -13.45 -19.76
CA LEU A 418 -9.09 -14.84 -19.92
C LEU A 418 -7.64 -14.96 -20.40
N ALA A 419 -7.20 -14.12 -21.34
CA ALA A 419 -5.81 -14.06 -21.77
C ALA A 419 -4.87 -13.66 -20.62
N CYS A 420 -5.27 -12.68 -19.80
CA CYS A 420 -4.55 -12.36 -18.57
C CYS A 420 -4.54 -13.53 -17.58
N LEU A 421 -5.67 -14.22 -17.39
CA LEU A 421 -5.79 -15.37 -16.48
C LEU A 421 -4.83 -16.49 -16.88
N ARG A 422 -4.72 -16.76 -18.19
CA ARG A 422 -3.81 -17.76 -18.77
C ARG A 422 -2.36 -17.51 -18.35
N LEU A 423 -1.91 -16.26 -18.30
CA LEU A 423 -0.57 -15.92 -17.80
C LEU A 423 -0.52 -15.91 -16.27
N ALA A 424 -1.51 -15.30 -15.62
CA ALA A 424 -1.52 -15.07 -14.17
C ALA A 424 -1.53 -16.37 -13.33
N LEU A 425 -2.09 -17.46 -13.87
CA LEU A 425 -2.04 -18.78 -13.25
C LEU A 425 -0.62 -19.32 -13.10
N PHE A 426 0.31 -18.93 -13.97
CA PHE A 426 1.69 -19.43 -13.96
C PHE A 426 2.70 -18.39 -13.53
N LEU A 427 2.39 -17.10 -13.73
CA LEU A 427 3.25 -15.99 -13.33
C LEU A 427 2.35 -14.79 -13.01
N PRO A 428 1.98 -14.58 -11.73
CA PRO A 428 0.99 -13.57 -11.33
C PRO A 428 1.60 -12.15 -11.32
N LEU A 429 2.06 -11.69 -12.48
CA LEU A 429 2.66 -10.37 -12.75
C LEU A 429 1.89 -9.60 -13.84
N THR A 430 0.63 -9.93 -14.08
CA THR A 430 -0.18 -9.32 -15.16
C THR A 430 -0.49 -7.84 -14.94
N GLN A 431 -0.27 -7.31 -13.74
CA GLN A 431 -0.31 -5.88 -13.45
C GLN A 431 0.70 -5.11 -14.30
N LEU A 432 1.86 -5.72 -14.60
CA LEU A 432 2.89 -5.13 -15.44
C LEU A 432 2.44 -4.94 -16.89
N VAL A 433 1.57 -5.82 -17.38
CA VAL A 433 1.01 -5.75 -18.75
C VAL A 433 0.20 -4.47 -18.95
N ARG A 434 -0.45 -3.95 -17.89
CA ARG A 434 -1.16 -2.67 -17.97
C ARG A 434 -0.22 -1.48 -18.18
N LEU A 435 0.99 -1.56 -17.59
CA LEU A 435 2.01 -0.53 -17.72
C LEU A 435 2.76 -0.64 -19.06
N ALA A 436 3.05 -1.87 -19.49
CA ALA A 436 3.67 -2.17 -20.77
C ALA A 436 3.08 -3.47 -21.37
N PRO A 437 2.14 -3.38 -22.34
CA PRO A 437 1.49 -4.56 -22.92
C PRO A 437 2.44 -5.60 -23.50
N ASP A 438 3.55 -5.15 -24.09
CA ASP A 438 4.57 -6.02 -24.68
C ASP A 438 5.25 -6.94 -23.65
N LYS A 439 5.14 -6.61 -22.36
CA LYS A 439 5.60 -7.46 -21.26
C LYS A 439 4.95 -8.85 -21.27
N ALA A 440 3.75 -8.98 -21.84
CA ALA A 440 3.06 -10.26 -21.97
C ALA A 440 3.88 -11.32 -22.70
N ALA A 441 4.67 -10.93 -23.71
CA ALA A 441 5.54 -11.84 -24.45
C ALA A 441 6.63 -12.43 -23.55
N GLN A 442 7.33 -11.56 -22.79
CA GLN A 442 8.36 -12.00 -21.85
C GLN A 442 7.77 -12.86 -20.72
N LEU A 443 6.60 -12.49 -20.17
CA LEU A 443 5.94 -13.32 -19.16
C LEU A 443 5.60 -14.71 -19.72
N ALA A 444 5.15 -14.80 -20.97
CA ALA A 444 4.91 -16.09 -21.63
C ALA A 444 6.20 -16.91 -21.84
N ASP A 445 7.32 -16.27 -22.16
CA ASP A 445 8.62 -16.94 -22.27
C ASP A 445 9.04 -17.53 -20.92
N VAL A 446 8.97 -16.74 -19.84
CA VAL A 446 9.30 -17.20 -18.47
C VAL A 446 8.40 -18.35 -18.03
N VAL A 447 7.10 -18.32 -18.38
CA VAL A 447 6.17 -19.41 -18.08
C VAL A 447 6.56 -20.68 -18.83
N ALA A 448 6.87 -20.60 -20.12
CA ALA A 448 7.28 -21.75 -20.92
C ALA A 448 8.65 -22.34 -20.49
N GLU A 449 9.55 -21.51 -19.95
CA GLU A 449 10.80 -21.96 -19.34
C GLU A 449 10.59 -22.63 -17.98
N SER A 450 9.58 -22.20 -17.22
CA SER A 450 9.38 -22.63 -15.83
C SER A 450 8.44 -23.82 -15.68
N PHE A 451 7.53 -24.02 -16.64
CA PHE A 451 6.46 -25.02 -16.60
C PHE A 451 6.39 -25.77 -17.93
N PRO A 452 5.98 -27.06 -17.91
CA PRO A 452 5.84 -27.87 -19.13
C PRO A 452 4.55 -27.51 -19.89
N VAL A 453 4.45 -26.26 -20.36
CA VAL A 453 3.36 -25.76 -21.19
C VAL A 453 3.90 -25.28 -22.54
N PRO A 454 3.23 -25.58 -23.67
CA PRO A 454 3.71 -25.15 -24.97
C PRO A 454 3.71 -23.62 -25.09
N ARG A 455 4.83 -23.03 -25.54
CA ARG A 455 4.91 -21.58 -25.79
C ARG A 455 3.87 -21.07 -26.79
N ALA A 456 3.48 -21.92 -27.75
CA ALA A 456 2.42 -21.63 -28.72
C ALA A 456 1.05 -21.44 -28.06
N TRP A 457 0.73 -22.19 -27.00
CA TRP A 457 -0.53 -22.05 -26.25
C TRP A 457 -0.63 -20.69 -25.51
N LEU A 458 0.52 -20.16 -25.08
CA LEU A 458 0.61 -18.82 -24.49
C LEU A 458 0.58 -17.71 -25.55
N ALA A 459 1.00 -17.99 -26.78
CA ALA A 459 1.07 -16.99 -27.85
C ALA A 459 -0.31 -16.39 -28.18
N GLU A 460 -1.38 -17.17 -28.07
CA GLU A 460 -2.76 -16.68 -28.21
C GLU A 460 -3.11 -15.60 -27.17
N ALA A 461 -2.73 -15.82 -25.91
CA ALA A 461 -2.95 -14.83 -24.85
C ALA A 461 -2.12 -13.56 -25.10
N VAL A 462 -0.86 -13.72 -25.53
CA VAL A 462 0.00 -12.58 -25.89
C VAL A 462 -0.63 -11.77 -27.04
N ALA A 463 -1.17 -12.42 -28.07
CA ALA A 463 -1.79 -11.75 -29.20
C ALA A 463 -3.06 -10.98 -28.80
N GLU A 464 -3.92 -11.55 -27.95
CA GLU A 464 -5.13 -10.87 -27.46
C GLU A 464 -4.77 -9.64 -26.60
N ILE A 465 -3.78 -9.78 -25.71
CA ILE A 465 -3.31 -8.72 -24.82
C ILE A 465 -2.67 -7.56 -25.58
N THR A 466 -1.76 -7.85 -26.50
CA THR A 466 -1.02 -6.84 -27.27
C THR A 466 -1.85 -6.24 -28.40
N GLY A 467 -2.93 -6.91 -28.83
CA GLY A 467 -3.77 -6.48 -29.95
C GLY A 467 -3.11 -6.63 -31.32
N ALA A 468 -2.06 -7.43 -31.45
CA ALA A 468 -1.27 -7.59 -32.68
C ALA A 468 -2.13 -7.91 -33.92
N GLY A 469 -3.13 -8.79 -33.79
CA GLY A 469 -4.02 -9.15 -34.91
C GLY A 469 -5.01 -8.07 -35.37
N ARG A 470 -5.13 -6.94 -34.64
CA ARG A 470 -5.99 -5.80 -35.02
C ARG A 470 -5.22 -4.70 -35.74
N ARG A 471 -3.92 -4.54 -35.46
CA ARG A 471 -3.05 -3.52 -36.09
C ARG A 471 -2.76 -3.82 -37.56
N GLU A 472 -2.74 -5.09 -37.96
CA GLU A 472 -2.53 -5.50 -39.35
C GLU A 472 -3.76 -5.24 -40.25
N ASN A 473 -4.95 -5.09 -39.67
CA ASN A 473 -6.21 -4.88 -40.41
C ASN A 473 -6.68 -3.41 -40.46
N ALA A 474 -6.06 -2.52 -39.69
CA ALA A 474 -6.41 -1.09 -39.63
C ALA A 474 -5.33 -0.25 -40.32
N GLY A 475 -5.35 -0.22 -41.66
CA GLY A 475 -4.59 0.78 -42.42
C GLY A 475 -5.27 2.15 -42.31
N GLY A 476 -4.52 3.19 -41.91
CA GLY A 476 -4.93 4.60 -42.06
C GLY A 476 -4.56 5.51 -40.89
N ASP A 477 -3.97 6.67 -41.24
CA ASP A 477 -3.44 7.75 -40.38
C ASP A 477 -4.37 8.26 -39.26
N GLY A 478 -3.77 8.62 -38.11
CA GLY A 478 -4.42 9.42 -37.06
C GLY A 478 -3.64 9.48 -35.73
N ASP A 479 -2.92 10.59 -35.52
CA ASP A 479 -2.37 11.14 -34.27
C ASP A 479 -2.10 10.17 -33.09
N THR A 480 -0.98 9.47 -33.17
CA THR A 480 -0.35 8.80 -32.03
C THR A 480 0.61 9.74 -31.30
N VAL A 481 0.16 10.37 -30.22
CA VAL A 481 1.06 10.76 -29.11
C VAL A 481 1.40 9.49 -28.33
N THR A 482 2.11 8.57 -28.99
CA THR A 482 2.89 7.51 -28.38
C THR A 482 4.28 7.64 -28.96
N SER A 483 5.11 8.40 -28.26
CA SER A 483 6.53 8.55 -28.56
C SER A 483 7.18 7.17 -28.64
N ARG A 484 7.40 6.70 -29.88
CA ARG A 484 8.48 5.81 -30.33
C ARG A 484 8.87 4.68 -29.37
N ALA A 485 8.05 3.64 -29.34
CA ALA A 485 8.52 2.27 -29.21
C ALA A 485 9.13 1.83 -30.55
N GLN A 486 10.33 2.33 -30.83
CA GLN A 486 11.29 1.69 -31.75
C GLN A 486 12.55 1.44 -30.93
N ALA A 487 12.45 0.46 -30.03
CA ALA A 487 13.58 -0.37 -29.64
C ALA A 487 13.16 -1.79 -29.98
N GLY A 488 13.63 -2.28 -31.11
CA GLY A 488 13.47 -3.68 -31.50
C GLY A 488 14.09 -4.59 -30.44
N GLY A 489 13.64 -5.85 -30.42
CA GLY A 489 14.22 -6.89 -29.58
C GLY A 489 15.74 -6.90 -29.70
N ASP A 490 16.41 -6.66 -28.57
CA ASP A 490 17.77 -7.12 -28.21
C ASP A 490 18.26 -6.49 -26.90
N ASP A 491 17.60 -5.46 -26.33
CA ASP A 491 18.00 -4.88 -25.03
C ASP A 491 17.28 -5.57 -23.84
N ALA A 492 17.46 -6.89 -23.72
CA ALA A 492 17.04 -7.62 -22.53
C ALA A 492 17.72 -7.00 -21.29
N PHE A 493 16.96 -6.81 -20.20
CA PHE A 493 17.55 -6.36 -18.94
C PHE A 493 18.59 -7.37 -18.46
N ASP A 494 19.87 -7.05 -18.69
CA ASP A 494 21.00 -7.88 -18.25
C ASP A 494 21.77 -7.17 -17.13
N ALA A 495 21.37 -7.47 -15.90
CA ALA A 495 22.09 -7.04 -14.71
C ALA A 495 23.34 -7.89 -14.41
N THR A 496 23.58 -8.98 -15.16
CA THR A 496 24.71 -9.88 -14.95
C THR A 496 25.94 -9.54 -15.81
N GLY A 497 25.74 -9.06 -17.05
CA GLY A 497 26.81 -8.79 -18.01
C GLY A 497 27.18 -7.32 -18.22
N ASP A 498 26.26 -6.35 -18.04
CA ASP A 498 26.49 -4.92 -18.29
C ASP A 498 25.99 -4.04 -17.13
N TRP A 499 26.73 -4.03 -16.02
CA TRP A 499 26.42 -3.17 -14.88
C TRP A 499 26.46 -1.67 -15.24
N PRO A 500 27.51 -1.12 -15.89
CA PRO A 500 27.55 0.30 -16.22
C PRO A 500 26.37 0.76 -17.10
N GLY A 501 25.94 -0.05 -18.08
CA GLY A 501 24.78 0.25 -18.89
C GLY A 501 23.45 0.09 -18.16
N THR A 502 23.31 -0.94 -17.32
CA THR A 502 22.12 -1.10 -16.46
C THR A 502 21.98 0.05 -15.48
N ARG A 503 23.05 0.44 -14.79
CA ARG A 503 23.10 1.64 -13.93
C ARG A 503 22.63 2.87 -14.70
N ARG A 504 23.22 3.13 -15.88
CA ARG A 504 22.85 4.28 -16.72
C ARG A 504 21.37 4.27 -17.09
N ARG A 505 20.81 3.14 -17.53
CA ARG A 505 19.38 3.04 -17.89
C ARG A 505 18.47 3.32 -16.69
N ILE A 506 18.79 2.82 -15.50
CA ILE A 506 18.00 3.08 -14.30
C ILE A 506 18.09 4.56 -13.90
N THR A 507 19.30 5.12 -13.91
CA THR A 507 19.52 6.55 -13.65
C THR A 507 18.74 7.44 -14.61
N THR A 508 18.74 7.13 -15.91
CA THR A 508 17.97 7.87 -16.91
C THR A 508 16.48 7.89 -16.57
N ALA A 509 15.90 6.75 -16.19
CA ALA A 509 14.48 6.68 -15.82
C ALA A 509 14.16 7.49 -14.54
N ILE A 510 15.03 7.42 -13.52
CA ILE A 510 14.87 8.20 -12.28
C ILE A 510 14.89 9.69 -12.60
N LEU A 511 15.89 10.19 -13.32
CA LEU A 511 16.02 11.62 -13.63
C LEU A 511 14.88 12.12 -14.54
N ALA A 512 14.43 11.31 -15.50
CA ALA A 512 13.30 11.65 -16.36
C ALA A 512 11.96 11.78 -15.61
N SER A 513 11.88 11.33 -14.35
CA SER A 513 10.68 11.44 -13.51
C SER A 513 10.69 12.63 -12.56
N ALA A 514 11.80 13.36 -12.45
CA ALA A 514 11.97 14.41 -11.46
C ALA A 514 10.99 15.57 -11.66
N THR A 515 10.38 16.04 -10.56
CA THR A 515 9.42 17.13 -10.52
C THR A 515 9.93 18.29 -9.64
N PRO A 516 11.02 18.98 -10.00
CA PRO A 516 11.63 20.02 -9.16
C PRO A 516 10.74 21.25 -8.91
N HIS A 517 9.67 21.41 -9.70
CA HIS A 517 8.64 22.44 -9.56
C HIS A 517 7.64 22.17 -8.44
N ARG A 518 7.60 20.94 -7.89
CA ARG A 518 6.73 20.56 -6.78
C ARG A 518 7.39 20.83 -5.44
N ASP A 519 6.58 21.19 -4.46
CA ASP A 519 7.02 21.42 -3.08
C ASP A 519 6.85 20.19 -2.19
N ASP A 520 5.87 19.33 -2.50
CA ASP A 520 5.53 18.15 -1.70
C ASP A 520 6.50 16.98 -1.91
N ARG A 521 7.05 16.83 -3.12
CA ARG A 521 8.01 15.77 -3.48
C ARG A 521 8.86 16.13 -4.70
N LEU A 522 10.03 15.51 -4.81
CA LEU A 522 10.92 15.65 -5.98
C LEU A 522 10.82 14.49 -6.97
N PHE A 523 10.66 13.26 -6.50
CA PHE A 523 10.53 12.07 -7.33
C PHE A 523 9.24 11.35 -6.97
N PRO A 524 8.53 10.75 -7.95
CA PRO A 524 7.36 9.94 -7.65
C PRO A 524 7.77 8.61 -7.00
N GLY A 525 7.27 8.36 -5.78
CA GLY A 525 7.44 7.10 -5.06
C GLY A 525 6.11 6.36 -4.77
N ASP A 526 6.14 5.58 -3.71
CA ASP A 526 5.02 4.88 -3.09
C ASP A 526 3.96 5.85 -2.51
N ILE A 527 2.76 5.34 -2.23
CA ILE A 527 1.70 6.14 -1.59
C ILE A 527 2.08 6.64 -0.19
N GLU A 528 3.02 5.99 0.50
CA GLU A 528 3.47 6.42 1.83
C GLU A 528 4.17 7.79 1.80
N GLN A 529 4.69 8.27 0.65
CA GLN A 529 5.26 9.61 0.51
C GLN A 529 4.23 10.73 0.82
N PHE A 530 2.93 10.47 0.65
CA PHE A 530 1.85 11.41 0.97
C PHE A 530 1.49 11.40 2.46
N ARG A 531 2.04 10.46 3.24
CA ARG A 531 1.80 10.31 4.69
C ARG A 531 3.01 10.67 5.53
N SER A 532 4.21 10.25 5.10
CA SER A 532 5.47 10.52 5.80
C SER A 532 6.27 11.68 5.18
N GLY A 533 5.81 12.23 4.05
CA GLY A 533 6.44 13.35 3.34
C GLY A 533 7.40 12.91 2.23
N GLY A 534 7.62 13.78 1.23
CA GLY A 534 8.45 13.49 0.07
C GLY A 534 9.96 13.70 0.24
N LEU A 535 10.44 13.93 1.47
CA LEU A 535 11.87 14.20 1.76
C LEU A 535 12.65 12.96 2.19
N ASN A 536 12.02 12.03 2.93
CA ASN A 536 12.66 10.96 3.69
C ASN A 536 13.45 9.94 2.85
N LEU A 537 14.15 9.04 3.55
CA LEU A 537 15.05 8.06 2.93
C LEU A 537 14.32 6.90 2.24
N ALA A 538 13.17 6.44 2.75
CA ALA A 538 12.45 5.30 2.18
C ALA A 538 11.67 5.65 0.91
N HIS A 539 10.86 6.71 0.97
CA HIS A 539 9.85 7.05 -0.04
C HIS A 539 10.05 8.45 -0.64
N GLY A 540 11.14 9.13 -0.27
CA GLY A 540 11.40 10.52 -0.63
C GLY A 540 12.72 10.76 -1.33
N ALA A 541 13.01 12.05 -1.55
CA ALA A 541 14.15 12.51 -2.33
C ALA A 541 15.51 12.11 -1.73
N ALA A 542 15.64 12.06 -0.41
CA ALA A 542 16.89 11.68 0.25
C ALA A 542 17.35 10.27 -0.17
N GLY A 543 16.43 9.30 -0.21
CA GLY A 543 16.72 7.93 -0.63
C GLY A 543 17.19 7.81 -2.06
N VAL A 544 16.51 8.52 -2.96
CA VAL A 544 16.83 8.51 -4.39
C VAL A 544 18.21 9.11 -4.64
N LEU A 545 18.48 10.28 -4.06
CA LEU A 545 19.77 10.96 -4.23
C LEU A 545 20.91 10.18 -3.58
N HIS A 546 20.67 9.57 -2.42
CA HIS A 546 21.63 8.69 -1.77
C HIS A 546 21.98 7.49 -2.66
N ALA A 547 20.98 6.77 -3.18
CA ALA A 547 21.18 5.61 -4.06
C ALA A 547 21.95 5.97 -5.35
N LEU A 548 21.65 7.13 -5.95
CA LEU A 548 22.38 7.63 -7.12
C LEU A 548 23.86 7.90 -6.80
N ALA A 549 24.14 8.51 -5.66
CA ALA A 549 25.51 8.80 -5.24
C ALA A 549 26.32 7.51 -4.98
N VAL A 550 25.80 6.61 -4.14
CA VAL A 550 26.57 5.42 -3.69
C VAL A 550 26.67 4.32 -4.76
N SER A 551 25.80 4.32 -5.77
CA SER A 551 25.91 3.41 -6.92
C SER A 551 26.90 3.89 -7.99
N GLY A 552 27.49 5.08 -7.81
CA GLY A 552 28.35 5.73 -8.80
C GLY A 552 27.60 6.27 -10.02
N ALA A 553 26.28 6.49 -9.91
CA ALA A 553 25.48 7.11 -10.98
C ALA A 553 25.71 8.63 -11.09
N GLY A 554 26.30 9.25 -10.07
CA GLY A 554 26.68 10.66 -10.05
C GLY A 554 25.92 11.47 -9.01
N ARG A 555 26.20 12.77 -9.03
CA ARG A 555 25.67 13.78 -8.10
C ARG A 555 24.86 14.81 -8.86
N PHE A 556 23.80 15.33 -8.25
CA PHE A 556 22.82 16.19 -8.91
C PHE A 556 22.56 17.45 -8.07
N PRO A 557 23.44 18.47 -8.15
CA PRO A 557 23.46 19.60 -7.22
C PRO A 557 22.14 20.36 -7.11
N GLU A 558 21.38 20.50 -8.20
CA GLU A 558 20.08 21.19 -8.18
C GLU A 558 19.04 20.45 -7.34
N HIS A 559 19.02 19.12 -7.44
CA HIS A 559 18.13 18.25 -6.68
C HIS A 559 18.55 18.16 -5.21
N GLU A 560 19.85 18.15 -4.95
CA GLU A 560 20.41 18.20 -3.59
C GLU A 560 20.08 19.54 -2.91
N GLN A 561 20.17 20.66 -3.62
CA GLN A 561 19.75 21.97 -3.13
C GLN A 561 18.23 22.06 -2.93
N TRP A 562 17.44 21.35 -3.75
CA TRP A 562 15.99 21.22 -3.53
C TRP A 562 15.69 20.51 -2.20
N LEU A 563 16.43 19.43 -1.90
CA LEU A 563 16.28 18.67 -0.65
C LEU A 563 16.73 19.50 0.56
N ALA A 564 17.95 20.06 0.52
CA ALA A 564 18.53 20.81 1.63
C ALA A 564 17.62 21.96 2.09
N ARG A 565 17.13 22.79 1.14
CA ARG A 565 16.24 23.92 1.45
C ARG A 565 14.97 23.54 2.21
N ARG A 566 14.41 22.35 1.94
CA ARG A 566 13.18 21.87 2.58
C ARG A 566 13.47 21.13 3.88
N ALA A 567 14.62 20.47 3.96
CA ALA A 567 15.04 19.72 5.14
C ALA A 567 15.41 20.66 6.31
N THR A 568 16.07 21.79 6.03
CA THR A 568 16.52 22.76 7.05
C THR A 568 15.40 23.66 7.57
N ALA A 569 14.25 23.68 6.89
CA ALA A 569 13.04 24.38 7.31
C ALA A 569 11.81 23.45 7.18
N PRO A 570 11.74 22.36 7.96
CA PRO A 570 10.72 21.34 7.78
C PRO A 570 9.35 21.86 8.23
N ALA A 571 8.29 21.41 7.56
CA ALA A 571 6.93 21.72 7.95
C ALA A 571 6.62 21.15 9.35
N SER A 572 5.74 21.82 10.09
CA SER A 572 5.29 21.33 11.40
C SER A 572 4.67 19.93 11.28
N GLY A 573 5.07 19.02 12.16
CA GLY A 573 4.63 17.62 12.14
C GLY A 573 5.43 16.70 11.21
N THR A 574 6.53 17.19 10.61
CA THR A 574 7.48 16.32 9.89
C THR A 574 8.07 15.28 10.84
N ARG A 575 8.11 14.01 10.42
CA ARG A 575 8.63 12.91 11.23
C ARG A 575 10.15 12.97 11.36
N ILE A 576 10.66 12.37 12.43
CA ILE A 576 12.11 12.33 12.74
C ILE A 576 12.73 10.94 12.60
N GLY A 577 12.00 9.93 12.11
CA GLY A 577 12.53 8.59 11.91
C GLY A 577 13.70 8.52 10.92
N PHE A 578 14.42 7.39 10.91
CA PHE A 578 15.53 7.18 9.98
C PHE A 578 15.03 6.95 8.55
N TYR A 579 14.19 5.95 8.32
CA TYR A 579 13.69 5.66 6.97
C TYR A 579 12.52 6.57 6.56
N ASP A 580 11.68 7.03 7.50
CA ASP A 580 10.48 7.81 7.18
C ASP A 580 10.52 9.29 7.60
N GLY A 581 11.68 9.79 8.08
CA GLY A 581 11.80 11.13 8.62
C GLY A 581 13.17 11.80 8.42
N LEU A 582 13.41 12.85 9.20
CA LEU A 582 14.54 13.77 9.05
C LEU A 582 15.91 13.16 9.39
N HIS A 583 16.01 12.13 10.25
CA HIS A 583 17.30 11.50 10.53
C HIS A 583 17.90 10.87 9.26
N GLY A 584 17.11 10.19 8.44
CA GLY A 584 17.61 9.68 7.15
C GLY A 584 17.90 10.77 6.12
N VAL A 585 17.24 11.92 6.22
CA VAL A 585 17.57 13.09 5.40
C VAL A 585 18.95 13.62 5.76
N ALA A 586 19.25 13.78 7.05
CA ALA A 586 20.57 14.17 7.54
C ALA A 586 21.65 13.16 7.12
N TYR A 587 21.36 11.86 7.24
CA TYR A 587 22.24 10.78 6.77
C TYR A 587 22.59 10.96 5.28
N ALA A 588 21.57 11.13 4.43
CA ALA A 588 21.78 11.32 3.00
C ALA A 588 22.58 12.60 2.71
N LEU A 589 22.26 13.73 3.36
CA LEU A 589 22.97 14.99 3.17
C LEU A 589 24.46 14.90 3.52
N GLU A 590 24.83 14.25 4.63
CA GLU A 590 26.24 14.02 4.97
C GLU A 590 26.94 13.14 3.93
N HIS A 591 26.30 12.07 3.46
CA HIS A 591 26.85 11.22 2.39
C HIS A 591 26.91 11.94 1.04
N LEU A 592 26.09 12.97 0.88
CA LEU A 592 26.15 13.92 -0.22
C LEU A 592 27.20 15.03 0.05
N GLY A 593 28.02 14.96 1.09
CA GLY A 593 29.02 16.00 1.38
C GLY A 593 28.41 17.37 1.74
N ARG A 594 27.14 17.40 2.10
CA ARG A 594 26.40 18.57 2.59
C ARG A 594 26.34 18.57 4.12
N ARG A 595 27.52 18.56 4.72
CA ARG A 595 27.69 18.43 6.18
C ARG A 595 26.93 19.48 6.97
N THR A 596 27.05 20.75 6.58
CA THR A 596 26.36 21.85 7.27
C THR A 596 24.85 21.67 7.26
N ASP A 597 24.26 21.37 6.09
CA ASP A 597 22.81 21.13 6.02
C ASP A 597 22.39 19.89 6.84
N ALA A 598 23.24 18.85 6.89
CA ALA A 598 22.97 17.67 7.70
C ALA A 598 22.93 18.00 9.20
N LEU A 599 23.88 18.79 9.69
CA LEU A 599 23.93 19.23 11.10
C LEU A 599 22.76 20.15 11.44
N ASP A 600 22.39 21.09 10.56
CA ASP A 600 21.23 21.96 10.75
C ASP A 600 19.92 21.14 10.89
N VAL A 601 19.77 20.08 10.11
CA VAL A 601 18.62 19.16 10.22
C VAL A 601 18.64 18.40 11.56
N LEU A 602 19.82 17.95 12.01
CA LEU A 602 19.94 17.26 13.31
C LEU A 602 19.64 18.19 14.48
N ASP A 603 20.03 19.46 14.42
CA ASP A 603 19.67 20.47 15.44
C ASP A 603 18.16 20.65 15.58
N VAL A 604 17.41 20.53 14.47
CA VAL A 604 15.94 20.49 14.52
C VAL A 604 15.45 19.21 15.21
N CYS A 605 16.03 18.05 14.87
CA CYS A 605 15.63 16.75 15.41
C CYS A 605 15.90 16.61 16.91
N LEU A 606 17.07 17.04 17.39
CA LEU A 606 17.47 16.95 18.80
C LEU A 606 16.59 17.78 19.75
N ARG A 607 15.82 18.74 19.21
CA ARG A 607 14.83 19.53 19.97
C ARG A 607 13.45 18.88 20.06
N GLN A 608 13.22 17.77 19.36
CA GLN A 608 11.93 17.08 19.37
C GLN A 608 11.87 16.01 20.47
N PRO A 609 10.69 15.79 21.08
CA PRO A 609 10.52 14.68 22.00
C PRO A 609 10.60 13.35 21.24
N TRP A 610 11.54 12.50 21.63
CA TRP A 610 11.73 11.15 21.06
C TRP A 610 11.34 10.03 22.03
N THR A 611 11.10 10.34 23.31
CA THR A 611 10.80 9.35 24.36
C THR A 611 9.53 8.54 24.10
N GLU A 612 8.63 9.02 23.25
CA GLU A 612 7.40 8.33 22.88
C GLU A 612 7.55 7.37 21.66
N LEU A 613 8.71 7.38 20.99
CA LEU A 613 8.94 6.53 19.82
C LEU A 613 9.15 5.05 20.16
N ASP A 614 8.83 4.18 19.20
CA ASP A 614 9.08 2.73 19.28
C ASP A 614 10.59 2.39 19.12
N LEU A 615 10.96 1.11 19.24
CA LEU A 615 12.36 0.65 19.13
C LEU A 615 12.77 0.26 17.70
N SER A 616 11.97 0.57 16.70
CA SER A 616 12.22 0.09 15.34
C SER A 616 13.40 0.81 14.67
N LEU A 617 13.90 0.22 13.58
CA LEU A 617 14.89 0.85 12.72
C LEU A 617 14.28 1.91 11.80
N ALA A 618 13.04 1.72 11.36
CA ALA A 618 12.40 2.58 10.37
C ALA A 618 12.10 3.97 10.91
N ASN A 619 11.33 4.03 11.99
CA ASN A 619 10.76 5.25 12.53
C ASN A 619 11.03 5.42 14.03
N GLY A 620 11.76 4.49 14.63
CA GLY A 620 12.01 4.41 16.07
C GLY A 620 13.42 4.80 16.51
N LEU A 621 13.65 4.59 17.80
CA LEU A 621 14.87 4.92 18.51
C LEU A 621 16.11 4.25 17.93
N SER A 622 16.00 3.02 17.44
CA SER A 622 17.16 2.27 16.95
C SER A 622 17.77 2.89 15.70
N GLY A 623 16.94 3.33 14.75
CA GLY A 623 17.42 4.04 13.56
C GLY A 623 17.97 5.43 13.88
N ILE A 624 17.36 6.11 14.86
CA ILE A 624 17.82 7.41 15.34
C ILE A 624 19.22 7.29 15.97
N ALA A 625 19.41 6.37 16.92
CA ALA A 625 20.69 6.15 17.60
C ALA A 625 21.79 5.70 16.63
N LEU A 626 21.49 4.77 15.72
CA LEU A 626 22.44 4.35 14.67
C LEU A 626 22.92 5.54 13.82
N ASN A 627 21.99 6.40 13.40
CA ASN A 627 22.33 7.58 12.61
C ASN A 627 23.18 8.59 13.39
N LEU A 628 22.81 8.85 14.65
CA LEU A 628 23.55 9.79 15.49
C LEU A 628 24.98 9.28 15.78
N ALA A 629 25.14 7.99 16.08
CA ALA A 629 26.46 7.38 16.31
C ALA A 629 27.32 7.40 15.03
N GLU A 630 26.75 7.06 13.87
CA GLU A 630 27.45 7.14 12.57
C GLU A 630 27.91 8.56 12.27
N LEU A 631 27.00 9.55 12.40
CA LEU A 631 27.33 10.93 12.09
C LEU A 631 28.30 11.53 13.10
N ALA A 632 28.21 11.17 14.40
CA ALA A 632 29.20 11.55 15.41
C ALA A 632 30.61 11.07 15.03
N GLY A 633 30.74 9.83 14.52
CA GLY A 633 32.01 9.30 14.04
C GLY A 633 32.58 10.04 12.83
N ARG A 634 31.71 10.46 11.90
CA ARG A 634 32.09 11.15 10.65
C ARG A 634 32.40 12.64 10.82
N THR A 635 31.67 13.31 11.72
CA THR A 635 31.78 14.76 11.92
C THR A 635 32.68 15.11 13.09
N GLY A 636 32.82 14.22 14.08
CA GLY A 636 33.54 14.48 15.33
C GLY A 636 32.71 15.21 16.39
N GLU A 637 31.43 15.48 16.13
CA GLU A 637 30.54 16.21 17.05
C GLU A 637 30.17 15.35 18.27
N THR A 638 30.55 15.81 19.47
CA THR A 638 30.34 15.05 20.71
C THR A 638 28.88 15.03 21.14
N ALA A 639 28.12 16.11 20.90
CA ALA A 639 26.70 16.17 21.24
C ALA A 639 25.88 15.08 20.52
N LEU A 640 26.28 14.71 19.29
CA LEU A 640 25.64 13.60 18.56
C LEU A 640 25.95 12.25 19.21
N ARG A 641 27.18 12.06 19.72
CA ARG A 641 27.58 10.84 20.43
C ARG A 641 26.81 10.71 21.75
N ASP A 642 26.76 11.78 22.54
CA ASP A 642 26.06 11.79 23.83
C ASP A 642 24.57 11.46 23.63
N ALA A 643 23.93 12.04 22.61
CA ALA A 643 22.54 11.73 22.27
C ALA A 643 22.35 10.28 21.77
N ALA A 644 23.31 9.74 21.00
CA ALA A 644 23.26 8.34 20.56
C ALA A 644 23.35 7.38 21.75
N ASP A 645 24.23 7.66 22.71
CA ASP A 645 24.41 6.86 23.92
C ASP A 645 23.17 6.93 24.83
N GLU A 646 22.59 8.12 25.03
CA GLU A 646 21.35 8.32 25.79
C GLU A 646 20.19 7.52 25.18
N ILE A 647 20.00 7.60 23.86
CA ILE A 647 18.93 6.89 23.17
C ILE A 647 19.19 5.38 23.18
N THR A 648 20.45 4.94 23.07
CA THR A 648 20.83 3.52 23.19
C THR A 648 20.49 2.98 24.58
N ALA A 649 20.79 3.73 25.64
CA ALA A 649 20.39 3.38 27.01
C ALA A 649 18.87 3.25 27.14
N ALA A 650 18.11 4.19 26.56
CA ALA A 650 16.65 4.11 26.54
C ALA A 650 16.12 2.89 25.75
N VAL A 651 16.80 2.47 24.68
CA VAL A 651 16.48 1.23 23.96
C VAL A 651 16.70 0.01 24.86
N LEU A 652 17.83 -0.05 25.57
CA LEU A 652 18.15 -1.14 26.51
C LEU A 652 17.10 -1.25 27.62
N ASP A 653 16.75 -0.13 28.24
CA ASP A 653 15.75 -0.09 29.33
C ASP A 653 14.37 -0.60 28.89
N ARG A 654 14.01 -0.36 27.62
CA ARG A 654 12.73 -0.76 27.03
C ARG A 654 12.75 -2.16 26.42
N LEU A 655 13.93 -2.75 26.25
CA LEU A 655 14.10 -4.09 25.69
C LEU A 655 13.89 -5.15 26.79
N ALA A 656 12.69 -5.17 27.36
CA ALA A 656 12.27 -6.24 28.26
C ALA A 656 12.04 -7.54 27.48
N ASP A 657 12.28 -8.70 28.10
CA ASP A 657 11.86 -9.99 27.53
C ASP A 657 10.32 -10.07 27.52
N ASP A 658 9.74 -9.97 26.33
CA ASP A 658 8.30 -10.04 26.13
C ASP A 658 7.91 -11.46 25.69
N PRO A 659 7.20 -12.25 26.54
CA PRO A 659 6.68 -13.57 26.17
C PRO A 659 5.46 -13.48 25.23
N GLY A 660 5.23 -12.33 24.61
CA GLY A 660 4.12 -12.01 23.72
C GLY A 660 3.93 -12.95 22.52
N PRO A 661 2.96 -12.62 21.65
CA PRO A 661 2.38 -13.54 20.67
C PRO A 661 3.36 -13.97 19.56
N ASP A 662 3.18 -15.19 19.05
CA ASP A 662 3.94 -15.81 17.95
C ASP A 662 3.55 -15.26 16.54
N ILE A 663 2.81 -14.16 16.50
CA ILE A 663 2.32 -13.52 15.28
C ILE A 663 2.88 -12.10 15.21
N SER A 664 3.40 -11.74 14.04
CA SER A 664 3.88 -10.41 13.71
C SER A 664 2.76 -9.52 13.18
N GLY A 665 2.69 -8.27 13.66
CA GLY A 665 1.87 -7.21 13.09
C GLY A 665 0.39 -7.25 13.46
N GLY A 666 -0.39 -6.36 12.85
CA GLY A 666 -1.79 -6.13 13.23
C GLY A 666 -1.88 -5.49 14.63
N ARG A 667 -2.47 -6.22 15.59
CA ARG A 667 -2.50 -5.80 17.01
C ARG A 667 -1.30 -6.32 17.81
N HIS A 668 -0.39 -7.04 17.16
CA HIS A 668 0.79 -7.64 17.78
C HIS A 668 2.06 -6.88 17.39
N PRO A 669 3.13 -6.98 18.19
CA PRO A 669 4.43 -6.41 17.81
C PRO A 669 4.89 -6.93 16.44
N TYR A 670 5.48 -6.06 15.64
CA TYR A 670 6.06 -6.43 14.36
C TYR A 670 7.40 -7.17 14.57
N ALA A 671 7.75 -8.03 13.62
CA ALA A 671 9.06 -8.66 13.49
C ALA A 671 9.76 -8.23 12.19
N GLY A 672 11.08 -8.39 12.13
CA GLY A 672 11.91 -8.08 10.96
C GLY A 672 12.72 -6.80 11.11
N LEU A 673 13.60 -6.56 10.13
CA LEU A 673 14.64 -5.52 10.22
C LEU A 673 14.09 -4.11 10.45
N LEU A 674 13.06 -3.70 9.70
CA LEU A 674 12.61 -2.31 9.70
C LEU A 674 11.71 -1.97 10.88
N ARG A 675 10.81 -2.87 11.27
CA ARG A 675 9.77 -2.60 12.29
C ARG A 675 9.91 -3.43 13.56
N GLY A 676 10.63 -4.55 13.51
CA GLY A 676 10.81 -5.45 14.63
C GLY A 676 12.02 -5.14 15.49
N ARG A 677 12.29 -6.04 16.43
CA ARG A 677 13.41 -5.94 17.38
C ARG A 677 14.75 -6.24 16.71
N THR A 678 14.75 -6.85 15.53
CA THR A 678 15.94 -7.02 14.70
C THR A 678 16.65 -5.70 14.42
N GLY A 679 15.92 -4.59 14.27
CA GLY A 679 16.50 -3.25 14.15
C GLY A 679 17.26 -2.79 15.40
N ALA A 680 16.74 -3.11 16.60
CA ALA A 680 17.43 -2.87 17.86
C ALA A 680 18.65 -3.78 18.02
N ALA A 681 18.56 -5.04 17.58
CA ALA A 681 19.72 -5.94 17.58
C ALA A 681 20.86 -5.40 16.71
N LEU A 682 20.54 -4.83 15.54
CA LEU A 682 21.53 -4.18 14.68
C LEU A 682 22.21 -3.00 15.37
N LEU A 683 21.44 -2.12 16.03
CA LEU A 683 22.00 -1.04 16.86
C LEU A 683 23.00 -1.59 17.88
N LEU A 684 22.60 -2.62 18.62
CA LEU A 684 23.40 -3.16 19.72
C LEU A 684 24.68 -3.86 19.23
N VAL A 685 24.64 -4.55 18.09
CA VAL A 685 25.83 -5.09 17.43
C VAL A 685 26.79 -3.95 17.03
N ARG A 686 26.26 -2.85 16.48
CA ARG A 686 27.08 -1.70 16.08
C ARG A 686 27.69 -0.94 17.25
N MET A 687 26.92 -0.75 18.32
CA MET A 687 27.42 -0.12 19.54
C MET A 687 28.44 -1.03 20.25
N HIS A 688 28.29 -2.35 20.16
CA HIS A 688 29.33 -3.28 20.61
C HIS A 688 30.62 -3.11 19.82
N GLU A 689 30.56 -3.05 18.50
CA GLU A 689 31.75 -2.83 17.66
C GLU A 689 32.43 -1.49 17.94
N LEU A 690 31.66 -0.46 18.30
CA LEU A 690 32.18 0.87 18.62
C LEU A 690 32.81 0.95 20.02
N THR A 691 32.19 0.32 21.02
CA THR A 691 32.56 0.47 22.44
C THR A 691 33.35 -0.71 23.02
N GLY A 692 33.26 -1.88 22.40
CA GLY A 692 33.79 -3.14 22.90
C GLY A 692 32.97 -3.77 24.03
N ASP A 693 31.82 -3.22 24.44
CA ASP A 693 31.04 -3.74 25.57
C ASP A 693 30.34 -5.06 25.21
N PRO A 694 30.72 -6.21 25.80
CA PRO A 694 30.11 -7.50 25.49
C PRO A 694 28.65 -7.63 25.98
N ALA A 695 28.20 -6.83 26.94
CA ALA A 695 26.82 -6.87 27.43
C ALA A 695 25.81 -6.49 26.34
N LEU A 696 26.21 -5.65 25.39
CA LEU A 696 25.38 -5.28 24.24
C LEU A 696 25.04 -6.48 23.34
N LEU A 697 25.93 -7.47 23.22
CA LEU A 697 25.66 -8.70 22.47
C LEU A 697 24.64 -9.61 23.18
N GLU A 698 24.52 -9.54 24.50
CA GLU A 698 23.46 -10.27 25.21
C GLU A 698 22.08 -9.67 24.92
N HIS A 699 21.99 -8.34 24.94
CA HIS A 699 20.75 -7.62 24.60
C HIS A 699 20.39 -7.79 23.12
N ALA A 700 21.37 -7.80 22.22
CA ALA A 700 21.16 -8.10 20.80
C ALA A 700 20.56 -9.51 20.61
N ALA A 701 21.05 -10.50 21.36
CA ALA A 701 20.48 -11.85 21.33
C ALA A 701 19.04 -11.90 21.85
N THR A 702 18.72 -11.15 22.91
CA THR A 702 17.34 -11.02 23.40
C THR A 702 16.41 -10.44 22.34
N ALA A 703 16.82 -9.36 21.68
CA ALA A 703 16.06 -8.76 20.59
C ALA A 703 15.83 -9.74 19.41
N LEU A 704 16.87 -10.47 18.98
CA LEU A 704 16.76 -11.46 17.91
C LEU A 704 15.82 -12.62 18.28
N ARG A 705 15.89 -13.12 19.52
CA ARG A 705 14.99 -14.18 20.00
C ARG A 705 13.52 -13.75 19.98
N GLN A 706 13.22 -12.48 20.29
CA GLN A 706 11.86 -11.96 20.23
C GLN A 706 11.30 -11.98 18.81
N ASP A 707 12.07 -11.57 17.81
CA ASP A 707 11.62 -11.61 16.42
C ASP A 707 11.54 -13.06 15.89
N LEU A 708 12.47 -13.94 16.29
CA LEU A 708 12.46 -15.35 15.90
C LEU A 708 11.24 -16.12 16.44
N ARG A 709 10.70 -15.77 17.63
CA ARG A 709 9.43 -16.33 18.14
C ARG A 709 8.25 -16.11 17.16
N ARG A 710 8.31 -15.06 16.35
CA ARG A 710 7.27 -14.68 15.36
C ARG A 710 7.57 -15.23 13.97
N CYS A 711 8.53 -16.15 13.85
CA CYS A 711 8.88 -16.80 12.60
C CYS A 711 8.34 -18.24 12.57
N VAL A 712 8.10 -18.74 11.36
CA VAL A 712 7.78 -20.14 11.09
C VAL A 712 8.80 -20.71 10.10
N VAL A 713 9.14 -21.97 10.30
CA VAL A 713 9.94 -22.74 9.34
C VAL A 713 8.98 -23.47 8.42
N ARG A 714 9.04 -23.16 7.12
CA ARG A 714 8.26 -23.82 6.08
C ARG A 714 8.69 -25.28 5.93
N PRO A 715 7.88 -26.18 5.32
CA PRO A 715 8.27 -27.58 5.09
C PRO A 715 9.58 -27.74 4.31
N ASN A 716 9.91 -26.78 3.45
CA ASN A 716 11.17 -26.74 2.73
C ASN A 716 12.34 -26.20 3.58
N GLY A 717 12.15 -25.84 4.85
CA GLY A 717 13.21 -25.32 5.73
C GLY A 717 13.46 -23.81 5.62
N ALA A 718 12.70 -23.07 4.81
CA ALA A 718 12.79 -21.62 4.74
C ALA A 718 12.23 -20.96 6.01
N LEU A 719 12.95 -19.99 6.58
CA LEU A 719 12.51 -19.18 7.71
C LEU A 719 11.76 -17.95 7.21
N GLU A 720 10.51 -17.80 7.63
CA GLU A 720 9.66 -16.66 7.24
C GLU A 720 8.94 -16.07 8.45
N VAL A 721 8.71 -14.76 8.44
CA VAL A 721 7.91 -14.10 9.49
C VAL A 721 6.44 -14.47 9.32
N ASN A 722 5.78 -14.83 10.42
CA ASN A 722 4.38 -15.22 10.46
C ASN A 722 3.47 -14.03 10.77
N GLU A 723 2.64 -13.61 9.83
CA GLU A 723 1.62 -12.56 10.05
C GLU A 723 0.22 -13.14 10.39
N GLY A 724 0.12 -14.46 10.60
CA GLY A 724 -1.12 -15.17 10.94
C GLY A 724 -2.04 -15.47 9.74
N TRP A 725 -1.96 -14.68 8.67
CA TRP A 725 -2.70 -14.90 7.42
C TRP A 725 -1.81 -15.18 6.20
N ARG A 726 -0.50 -14.89 6.32
CA ARG A 726 0.55 -15.20 5.35
C ARG A 726 1.90 -15.29 6.04
N THR A 727 2.91 -15.74 5.30
CA THR A 727 4.31 -15.73 5.71
C THR A 727 5.12 -14.76 4.84
N MET A 728 6.18 -14.17 5.40
CA MET A 728 6.93 -13.06 4.76
C MET A 728 8.44 -13.36 4.71
N PRO A 729 9.04 -13.45 3.50
CA PRO A 729 10.47 -13.72 3.35
C PRO A 729 11.32 -12.45 3.24
N TYR A 730 10.74 -11.27 2.98
CA TYR A 730 11.47 -10.10 2.49
C TYR A 730 12.44 -9.43 3.50
N LEU A 731 13.31 -8.55 2.98
CA LEU A 731 14.31 -7.83 3.76
C LEU A 731 13.71 -6.94 4.87
N GLY A 732 12.62 -6.22 4.60
CA GLY A 732 12.10 -5.21 5.52
C GLY A 732 11.34 -5.78 6.71
N GLN A 733 10.36 -6.64 6.45
CA GLN A 733 9.44 -7.21 7.45
C GLN A 733 9.35 -8.74 7.31
N GLY A 734 10.46 -9.39 6.96
CA GLY A 734 10.50 -10.84 6.71
C GLY A 734 11.78 -11.50 7.19
N GLY A 735 11.83 -12.82 6.97
CA GLY A 735 12.92 -13.67 7.46
C GLY A 735 14.31 -13.28 6.98
N VAL A 736 14.44 -12.77 5.75
CA VAL A 736 15.72 -12.32 5.19
C VAL A 736 16.30 -11.13 5.95
N GLY A 737 15.46 -10.19 6.42
CA GLY A 737 15.91 -9.08 7.27
C GLY A 737 16.50 -9.55 8.60
N ILE A 738 15.89 -10.58 9.19
CA ILE A 738 16.36 -11.20 10.43
C ILE A 738 17.66 -11.95 10.16
N GLY A 739 17.71 -12.75 9.11
CA GLY A 739 18.90 -13.47 8.65
C GLY A 739 20.11 -12.55 8.47
N LEU A 740 19.92 -11.39 7.86
CA LEU A 740 20.97 -10.38 7.66
C LEU A 740 21.64 -9.94 8.97
N VAL A 741 20.88 -9.76 10.04
CA VAL A 741 21.42 -9.34 11.35
C VAL A 741 21.96 -10.53 12.14
N LEU A 742 21.34 -11.72 12.01
CA LEU A 742 21.88 -12.96 12.57
C LEU A 742 23.29 -13.24 12.02
N ASP A 743 23.48 -13.11 10.71
CA ASP A 743 24.77 -13.32 10.05
C ASP A 743 25.86 -12.34 10.56
N GLN A 744 25.48 -11.15 11.02
CA GLN A 744 26.41 -10.20 11.62
C GLN A 744 26.69 -10.51 13.08
N TYR A 745 25.66 -10.86 13.84
CA TYR A 745 25.79 -11.29 15.24
C TYR A 745 26.74 -12.48 15.37
N LEU A 746 26.58 -13.47 14.48
CA LEU A 746 27.35 -14.71 14.48
C LEU A 746 28.85 -14.52 14.20
N ARG A 747 29.27 -13.36 13.69
CA ARG A 747 30.71 -13.01 13.54
C ARG A 747 31.38 -12.75 14.88
N HIS A 748 30.59 -12.37 15.90
CA HIS A 748 31.07 -12.01 17.22
C HIS A 748 30.83 -13.13 18.24
N ARG A 749 29.72 -13.85 18.12
CA ARG A 749 29.36 -14.92 19.06
C ARG A 749 28.62 -16.07 18.38
N ALA A 750 29.08 -17.29 18.60
CA ALA A 750 28.40 -18.50 18.15
C ALA A 750 27.11 -18.77 18.95
N ASP A 751 26.02 -19.09 18.25
CA ASP A 751 24.75 -19.57 18.81
C ASP A 751 24.12 -20.54 17.79
N GLU A 752 23.92 -21.80 18.16
CA GLU A 752 23.45 -22.86 17.25
C GLU A 752 22.04 -22.57 16.69
N ARG A 753 21.16 -22.01 17.51
CA ARG A 753 19.78 -21.68 17.08
C ARG A 753 19.79 -20.52 16.10
N PHE A 754 20.67 -19.54 16.31
CA PHE A 754 20.84 -18.43 15.38
C PHE A 754 21.49 -18.87 14.07
N ALA A 755 22.42 -19.82 14.11
CA ALA A 755 22.99 -20.42 12.90
C ALA A 755 21.93 -21.19 12.09
N GLU A 756 21.08 -21.97 12.74
CA GLU A 756 19.94 -22.66 12.10
C GLU A 756 18.94 -21.66 11.49
N ALA A 757 18.58 -20.62 12.23
CA ALA A 757 17.69 -19.56 11.74
C ALA A 757 18.29 -18.80 10.54
N SER A 758 19.60 -18.48 10.58
CA SER A 758 20.32 -17.89 9.44
C SER A 758 20.26 -18.81 8.22
N ALA A 759 20.52 -20.11 8.38
CA ALA A 759 20.41 -21.08 7.28
C ALA A 759 19.00 -21.12 6.67
N GLY A 760 17.95 -21.03 7.52
CA GLY A 760 16.57 -20.90 7.07
C GLY A 760 16.30 -19.61 6.28
N ALA A 761 16.87 -18.48 6.69
CA ALA A 761 16.76 -17.21 5.97
C ALA A 761 17.47 -17.25 4.61
N ARG A 762 18.65 -17.89 4.53
CA ARG A 762 19.35 -18.16 3.26
C ARG A 762 18.51 -19.02 2.32
N ARG A 763 17.78 -20.00 2.86
CA ARG A 763 16.86 -20.81 2.07
C ARG A 763 15.65 -20.01 1.56
N ALA A 764 15.10 -19.12 2.38
CA ALA A 764 14.05 -18.20 1.95
C ALA A 764 14.51 -17.27 0.80
N ALA A 765 15.80 -16.96 0.70
CA ALA A 765 16.42 -16.16 -0.37
C ALA A 765 16.62 -16.91 -1.71
N ARG A 766 16.35 -18.23 -1.76
CA ARG A 766 16.52 -19.07 -2.97
C ARG A 766 15.22 -19.24 -3.77
N SER A 767 14.11 -18.65 -3.32
CA SER A 767 12.83 -18.79 -4.02
C SER A 767 12.92 -18.23 -5.45
N PRO A 768 12.45 -18.99 -6.47
CA PRO A 768 12.35 -18.47 -7.82
C PRO A 768 11.44 -17.24 -7.96
N PHE A 769 10.34 -17.21 -7.22
CA PHE A 769 9.32 -16.18 -7.33
C PHE A 769 9.20 -15.31 -6.08
N TYR A 770 9.35 -14.01 -6.30
CA TYR A 770 8.95 -12.95 -5.38
C TYR A 770 7.99 -12.02 -6.11
N ALA A 771 6.91 -11.63 -5.43
CA ALA A 771 5.86 -10.83 -6.06
C ALA A 771 6.36 -9.43 -6.43
N GLN A 772 7.06 -8.74 -5.52
CA GLN A 772 7.53 -7.37 -5.74
C GLN A 772 8.99 -7.30 -6.20
N SER A 773 9.36 -6.18 -6.81
CA SER A 773 10.75 -5.86 -7.19
C SER A 773 11.53 -5.09 -6.12
N GLY A 774 10.85 -4.34 -5.25
CA GLY A 774 11.45 -3.33 -4.36
C GLY A 774 12.46 -3.85 -3.33
N LEU A 775 13.17 -2.92 -2.70
CA LEU A 775 14.22 -3.22 -1.72
C LEU A 775 13.68 -3.80 -0.43
N PHE A 776 12.60 -3.24 0.12
CA PHE A 776 12.08 -3.67 1.43
C PHE A 776 11.16 -4.89 1.34
N ALA A 777 10.38 -5.00 0.27
CA ALA A 777 9.33 -6.01 0.13
C ALA A 777 9.44 -6.83 -1.16
N GLY A 778 10.64 -6.96 -1.75
CA GLY A 778 10.81 -7.60 -3.06
C GLY A 778 12.19 -8.16 -3.35
N ARG A 779 12.39 -8.54 -4.61
CA ARG A 779 13.60 -9.24 -5.09
C ARG A 779 14.88 -8.41 -4.91
N ALA A 780 14.82 -7.08 -5.00
CA ALA A 780 16.01 -6.25 -4.74
C ALA A 780 16.53 -6.42 -3.31
N GLY A 781 15.66 -6.58 -2.31
CA GLY A 781 16.07 -6.90 -0.94
C GLY A 781 16.77 -8.25 -0.81
N ILE A 782 16.31 -9.24 -1.58
CA ILE A 782 16.92 -10.58 -1.63
C ILE A 782 18.32 -10.51 -2.26
N ILE A 783 18.45 -9.77 -3.36
CA ILE A 783 19.74 -9.50 -4.02
C ILE A 783 20.71 -8.81 -3.05
N ALA A 784 20.25 -7.77 -2.36
CA ALA A 784 21.06 -7.04 -1.38
C ALA A 784 21.54 -7.95 -0.23
N TYR A 785 20.68 -8.86 0.25
CA TYR A 785 21.06 -9.84 1.26
C TYR A 785 22.10 -10.84 0.75
N LEU A 786 21.84 -11.50 -0.38
CA LEU A 786 22.75 -12.51 -0.96
C LEU A 786 24.14 -11.94 -1.27
N ALA A 787 24.20 -10.66 -1.66
CA ALA A 787 25.45 -9.95 -1.88
C ALA A 787 26.36 -9.90 -0.62
N THR A 788 25.79 -10.03 0.59
CA THR A 788 26.56 -10.00 1.85
C THR A 788 27.18 -11.33 2.24
N LEU A 789 26.76 -12.45 1.64
CA LEU A 789 27.09 -13.79 2.14
C LEU A 789 28.44 -14.34 1.66
N GLY A 790 29.00 -13.80 0.56
CA GLY A 790 30.36 -14.11 0.07
C GLY A 790 30.61 -15.53 -0.48
N GLU A 791 29.83 -16.54 -0.08
CA GLU A 791 29.97 -17.96 -0.42
C GLU A 791 29.70 -18.29 -1.91
N PRO A 792 30.37 -19.31 -2.51
CA PRO A 792 30.19 -19.66 -3.92
C PRO A 792 28.75 -20.01 -4.32
N ASP A 793 28.03 -20.74 -3.47
CA ASP A 793 26.63 -21.10 -3.71
C ASP A 793 25.72 -19.87 -3.69
N SER A 794 25.95 -18.97 -2.73
CA SER A 794 25.26 -17.69 -2.64
C SER A 794 25.52 -16.79 -3.86
N ARG A 795 26.71 -16.87 -4.48
CA ARG A 795 26.99 -16.16 -5.74
C ARG A 795 26.18 -16.70 -6.92
N ARG A 796 26.05 -18.03 -7.05
CA ARG A 796 25.22 -18.64 -8.10
C ARG A 796 23.74 -18.28 -7.94
N GLU A 797 23.27 -18.27 -6.70
CA GLU A 797 21.91 -17.82 -6.40
C GLU A 797 21.74 -16.33 -6.72
N LEU A 798 22.69 -15.49 -6.29
CA LEU A 798 22.69 -14.05 -6.57
C LEU A 798 22.57 -13.78 -8.08
N ASP A 799 23.38 -14.44 -8.92
CA ASP A 799 23.33 -14.30 -10.37
C ASP A 799 21.96 -14.70 -10.94
N THR A 800 21.36 -15.72 -10.36
CA THR A 800 20.01 -16.17 -10.73
C THR A 800 18.95 -15.14 -10.35
N GLN A 801 19.04 -14.56 -9.15
CA GLN A 801 18.15 -13.49 -8.70
C GLN A 801 18.32 -12.21 -9.53
N LEU A 802 19.55 -11.86 -9.93
CA LEU A 802 19.85 -10.74 -10.82
C LEU A 802 19.18 -10.90 -12.19
N ARG A 803 19.25 -12.09 -12.81
CA ARG A 803 18.53 -12.35 -14.08
C ARG A 803 17.01 -12.24 -13.92
N ARG A 804 16.46 -12.83 -12.85
CA ARG A 804 15.02 -12.83 -12.58
C ARG A 804 14.47 -11.45 -12.20
N LEU A 805 15.32 -10.49 -11.83
CA LEU A 805 14.89 -9.10 -11.64
C LEU A 805 14.36 -8.47 -12.94
N GLY A 806 14.81 -8.96 -14.10
CA GLY A 806 14.29 -8.56 -15.41
C GLY A 806 12.80 -8.85 -15.61
N TRP A 807 12.19 -9.74 -14.81
CA TRP A 807 10.75 -10.00 -14.83
C TRP A 807 9.94 -8.75 -14.47
N HIS A 808 10.51 -7.82 -13.70
CA HIS A 808 9.86 -6.59 -13.24
C HIS A 808 10.30 -5.33 -13.99
N ALA A 809 11.37 -5.40 -14.77
CA ALA A 809 11.91 -4.25 -15.50
C ALA A 809 10.93 -3.72 -16.57
N LEU A 810 10.71 -2.41 -16.59
CA LEU A 810 9.81 -1.72 -17.51
C LEU A 810 10.52 -0.54 -18.19
N PRO A 811 10.22 -0.22 -19.46
CA PRO A 811 10.78 0.96 -20.11
C PRO A 811 10.11 2.24 -19.58
N TYR A 812 10.91 3.29 -19.33
CA TYR A 812 10.40 4.62 -18.99
C TYR A 812 11.44 5.70 -19.28
N GLY A 813 11.03 6.80 -19.94
CA GLY A 813 11.89 7.97 -20.13
C GLY A 813 13.20 7.70 -20.88
N GLY A 814 13.24 6.69 -21.75
CA GLY A 814 14.47 6.24 -22.42
C GLY A 814 15.40 5.37 -21.57
N GLY A 815 14.96 4.97 -20.37
CA GLY A 815 15.67 4.11 -19.43
C GLY A 815 14.83 2.94 -18.93
N THR A 816 15.23 2.36 -17.80
CA THR A 816 14.55 1.23 -17.14
C THR A 816 14.01 1.65 -15.77
N ALA A 817 12.71 1.52 -15.58
CA ALA A 817 12.03 1.74 -14.31
C ALA A 817 11.50 0.43 -13.73
N PHE A 818 11.10 0.50 -12.46
CA PHE A 818 10.51 -0.61 -11.74
C PHE A 818 9.16 -0.19 -11.14
N PRO A 819 8.21 -1.13 -11.06
CA PRO A 819 6.96 -0.90 -10.36
C PRO A 819 7.20 -0.74 -8.86
N GLY A 820 6.38 0.09 -8.21
CA GLY A 820 6.29 0.15 -6.74
C GLY A 820 5.47 -1.00 -6.17
N GLU A 821 5.11 -0.88 -4.89
CA GLU A 821 4.29 -1.86 -4.18
C GLU A 821 2.96 -2.11 -4.91
N GLN A 822 2.41 -3.33 -4.83
CA GLN A 822 1.22 -3.81 -5.58
C GLN A 822 1.39 -3.90 -7.11
N LEU A 823 2.53 -3.47 -7.66
CA LEU A 823 2.83 -3.48 -9.10
C LEU A 823 1.91 -2.63 -9.99
N LEU A 824 1.11 -1.72 -9.40
CA LEU A 824 0.08 -0.98 -10.14
C LEU A 824 0.65 0.25 -10.86
N ARG A 825 1.69 0.88 -10.30
CA ARG A 825 2.36 2.06 -10.84
C ARG A 825 3.87 1.95 -10.69
N LEU A 826 4.60 2.72 -11.47
CA LEU A 826 6.04 2.92 -11.32
C LEU A 826 6.35 3.67 -10.02
N SER A 827 7.49 3.34 -9.42
CA SER A 827 8.05 4.05 -8.28
C SER A 827 9.55 4.28 -8.49
N MET A 828 10.04 5.44 -8.07
CA MET A 828 11.45 5.80 -8.16
C MET A 828 12.15 5.80 -6.81
N ASP A 829 11.42 5.55 -5.72
CA ASP A 829 11.95 5.62 -4.37
C ASP A 829 12.87 4.44 -3.99
N LEU A 830 13.44 4.55 -2.79
CA LEU A 830 14.38 3.58 -2.26
C LEU A 830 13.69 2.29 -1.78
N GLY A 831 12.54 2.41 -1.12
CA GLY A 831 11.90 1.27 -0.47
C GLY A 831 11.24 0.29 -1.44
N THR A 832 10.57 0.84 -2.46
CA THR A 832 9.69 0.12 -3.38
C THR A 832 10.17 0.17 -4.82
N GLY A 833 10.87 1.24 -5.20
CA GLY A 833 11.09 1.61 -6.60
C GLY A 833 12.51 1.43 -7.15
N ALA A 834 12.76 2.18 -8.23
CA ALA A 834 13.98 2.09 -9.03
C ALA A 834 15.28 2.44 -8.26
N ALA A 835 15.23 3.38 -7.31
CA ALA A 835 16.41 3.71 -6.49
C ALA A 835 16.79 2.54 -5.55
N GLY A 836 15.81 1.82 -5.01
CA GLY A 836 16.04 0.61 -4.22
C GLY A 836 16.68 -0.51 -5.02
N VAL A 837 16.19 -0.71 -6.25
CA VAL A 837 16.78 -1.64 -7.19
C VAL A 837 18.22 -1.23 -7.54
N LEU A 838 18.45 0.04 -7.84
CA LEU A 838 19.79 0.56 -8.15
C LEU A 838 20.79 0.29 -7.01
N LEU A 839 20.37 0.54 -5.76
CA LEU A 839 21.19 0.27 -4.58
C LEU A 839 21.48 -1.22 -4.43
N ALA A 840 20.48 -2.09 -4.55
CA ALA A 840 20.67 -3.53 -4.45
C ALA A 840 21.64 -4.08 -5.51
N LEU A 841 21.57 -3.57 -6.74
CA LEU A 841 22.48 -3.94 -7.81
C LEU A 841 23.92 -3.47 -7.50
N ALA A 842 24.08 -2.25 -6.97
CA ALA A 842 25.39 -1.74 -6.53
C ALA A 842 25.98 -2.54 -5.36
N CYS A 843 25.15 -3.10 -4.47
CA CYS A 843 25.60 -4.04 -3.44
C CYS A 843 26.12 -5.35 -4.06
N ALA A 844 25.45 -5.86 -5.10
CA ALA A 844 25.80 -7.11 -5.77
C ALA A 844 26.97 -7.00 -6.75
N ARG A 845 27.26 -5.79 -7.24
CA ARG A 845 28.20 -5.51 -8.32
C ARG A 845 28.84 -4.12 -8.16
N HIS A 846 30.14 -4.08 -7.86
CA HIS A 846 31.06 -2.98 -8.20
C HIS A 846 32.50 -3.41 -7.84
N ASP A 847 33.50 -2.71 -8.36
CA ASP A 847 34.90 -2.79 -7.90
C ASP A 847 35.05 -2.31 -6.42
N GLU A 848 34.03 -1.59 -5.93
CA GLU A 848 33.82 -1.10 -4.55
C GLU A 848 32.31 -1.20 -4.22
N PRO A 849 31.82 -2.34 -3.72
CA PRO A 849 30.39 -2.58 -3.56
C PRO A 849 29.75 -1.64 -2.53
N ALA A 850 28.58 -1.10 -2.87
CA ALA A 850 27.79 -0.32 -1.93
C ALA A 850 27.26 -1.21 -0.80
N THR A 851 26.90 -0.61 0.33
CA THR A 851 26.24 -1.32 1.44
C THR A 851 24.94 -0.62 1.81
N LEU A 852 23.95 -1.39 2.27
CA LEU A 852 22.79 -0.78 2.91
C LEU A 852 23.23 -0.04 4.19
N PRO A 853 22.50 1.00 4.61
CA PRO A 853 22.86 1.77 5.80
C PRO A 853 23.09 0.88 7.01
N PHE A 854 24.18 1.15 7.73
CA PHE A 854 24.58 0.48 8.97
C PHE A 854 24.94 -1.01 8.85
N LEU A 855 25.16 -1.58 7.66
CA LEU A 855 25.63 -2.97 7.51
C LEU A 855 27.15 -3.15 7.62
N ALA A 856 27.90 -2.05 7.61
CA ALA A 856 29.31 -2.01 7.99
C ALA A 856 29.44 -1.44 9.41
N PRO A 857 30.55 -1.72 10.13
CA PRO A 857 30.86 -1.03 11.39
C PRO A 857 30.77 0.49 11.23
N LEU A 858 30.28 1.17 12.28
CA LEU A 858 30.06 2.61 12.24
C LEU A 858 31.39 3.36 12.13
N ALA A 859 31.34 4.58 11.60
CA ALA A 859 32.48 5.47 11.58
C ALA A 859 33.07 5.65 12.99
N GLY A 860 34.38 5.48 13.13
CA GLY A 860 35.09 5.57 14.41
C GLY A 860 35.19 4.24 15.19
N ALA A 861 34.57 3.16 14.72
CA ALA A 861 34.84 1.83 15.28
C ALA A 861 36.28 1.39 14.94
N PRO A 862 37.02 0.76 15.87
CA PRO A 862 38.33 0.19 15.58
C PRO A 862 38.20 -0.91 14.51
N GLU A 863 39.17 -0.99 13.58
CA GLU A 863 39.20 -2.07 12.59
C GLU A 863 39.21 -3.42 13.30
N LEU A 864 38.14 -4.21 13.13
CA LEU A 864 38.11 -5.58 13.61
C LEU A 864 39.24 -6.36 12.93
N PRO A 865 40.01 -7.19 13.66
CA PRO A 865 40.99 -8.06 13.03
C PRO A 865 40.29 -8.94 11.99
N ARG A 866 40.74 -8.87 10.74
CA ARG A 866 40.31 -9.80 9.69
C ARG A 866 40.56 -11.22 10.20
N SER A 867 39.54 -12.10 10.12
CA SER A 867 39.72 -13.52 10.41
C SER A 867 40.88 -14.07 9.56
N PRO A 868 41.85 -14.81 10.14
CA PRO A 868 42.98 -15.33 9.40
C PRO A 868 42.50 -16.48 8.52
N GLY A 869 42.21 -16.17 7.26
CA GLY A 869 41.71 -17.14 6.29
C GLY A 869 41.68 -16.55 4.89
N GLY A 870 42.86 -16.36 4.29
CA GLY A 870 42.96 -16.01 2.86
C GLY A 870 44.09 -15.06 2.47
N ASP A 871 45.30 -15.20 3.02
CA ASP A 871 46.48 -14.63 2.33
C ASP A 871 46.85 -15.58 1.19
N HIS A 872 46.35 -15.28 0.00
CA HIS A 872 47.02 -15.66 -1.23
C HIS A 872 48.06 -14.58 -1.53
N ASP A 873 49.26 -14.74 -0.96
CA ASP A 873 50.44 -14.05 -1.44
C ASP A 873 50.67 -14.43 -2.93
N PRO A 874 50.88 -13.46 -3.84
CA PRO A 874 51.27 -13.77 -5.20
C PRO A 874 52.70 -14.34 -5.19
N PRO A 875 53.00 -15.38 -5.99
CA PRO A 875 54.35 -15.94 -6.03
C PRO A 875 55.29 -14.90 -6.63
N THR A 876 56.24 -14.46 -5.81
CA THR A 876 57.41 -13.71 -6.22
C THR A 876 58.35 -14.68 -6.94
N ASP A 877 58.19 -14.81 -8.25
CA ASP A 877 59.11 -15.60 -9.05
C ASP A 877 60.35 -14.75 -9.38
N GLY A 878 61.46 -15.13 -8.75
CA GLY A 878 62.74 -14.48 -8.92
C GLY A 878 63.88 -15.46 -8.69
N ARG A 879 64.41 -16.02 -9.79
CA ARG A 879 65.85 -16.04 -10.19
C ARG A 879 66.21 -17.32 -10.95
N ARG A 880 66.40 -17.21 -12.27
CA ARG A 880 67.71 -17.27 -12.96
C ARG A 880 67.53 -17.07 -14.46
#